data_AF-A0A9P5RRB5-F1
#
_entry.id   AF-A0A9P5RRB5-F1
#
_cell.length_a   1.000
_cell.length_b   1.000
_cell.length_c   1.000
_cell.angle_alpha   90.00
_cell.angle_beta   90.00
_cell.angle_gamma   90.00
#
_symmetry.space_group_name_H-M   'P 1'
#
loop_
_entity.id
_entity.type
_entity.pdbx_description
1 polymer ?
#
loop_
_entity_poly.entity_id
_entity_poly.type
_entity_poly.pdbx_seq_one_letter_code
_entity_poly.pdbx_strand_id
1 'polypeptide(L)'
;MDHNHGAMQSTPWNINLDYAVDWSVALGAPVVLLTVRHLVLSVSRAIKDRRQGGHAPLATVDSAESDDLGVDIPTRLSKSSATTARWSYSRIETWITNKASATLYLGSVVHLVAGATLLALIFLSILAVLLTSDVNLKLNSNRAGYLGLACIPFLFAFTGKNSVITLMTGISHHRINQVHRFLGLSLFVLISVHMGCMMKSWWPWKALLAQQLATPKVRYGLATYATLCLLVVTAAWPVRRFAYEAFVVSHSLFLVFLVLVGLHTPYAMRFTAAGIFFYVINVLTGWCVKSKMALAHATVFQDRLTRLRMDRSVTHAPGQHIYVCVPSMSLIQWHPFTISSSDQTSLTVHARAVGGFTKKLCRWPENTQRRVILAGPYGESVQVGRSSDIQKVVFVAAGSGLAYIVPILMDFLQARRHSKANCGRVEIVWCVRDPDEVQWFQEELEMALDAAQGYLDTMEKEKEEAGLIVPDGPETQLRLTIHYTRLSFEEQESLVVPAPRHQHQGSSTSTSAVATLTTEEAKKALSNVPFAGDDRVEWVRSRLDVSQYVREQIEEIEGDRAVDIVGCGPALMLAQLHNVVAAHESLTGCRVNLHTERFYIPPFTPFSFNYKKAPVKKSKVAPAPYPAKKAASKAPVNPLIEKTPKNFGVGQDIQPVKDLSRYVKWPEYVRLQRQRKILNQRLKVPPALNQFTQVLDKNTATQLFKLVNKYRPETRVEKKERLTAAAAAQVEKGAKAETKKPFVVKYGINHITALVEAKKASLVVIADDVDPIEVVVWLPALCRKMGIPYCITRAEDKAELASLVSAIKSNYTEKNESARKAWGGGLMGFKSNMKMAKRASAVKNSL
;
A
#
# COMPACT_ATOMS: atom_id res chain seq x y z
N MET A 1 -23.75 42.80 -53.01
CA MET A 1 -23.12 42.17 -54.19
C MET A 1 -22.98 40.70 -53.88
N ASP A 2 -23.83 39.90 -54.51
CA ASP A 2 -23.84 38.45 -54.44
C ASP A 2 -22.50 37.87 -54.87
N HIS A 3 -21.95 36.94 -54.08
CA HIS A 3 -20.98 35.98 -54.60
C HIS A 3 -21.12 34.61 -53.92
N ASN A 4 -21.77 33.73 -54.67
CA ASN A 4 -21.43 32.34 -54.94
C ASN A 4 -21.10 31.40 -53.77
N HIS A 5 -22.11 30.61 -53.43
CA HIS A 5 -21.96 29.21 -53.07
C HIS A 5 -21.21 28.44 -54.18
N GLY A 6 -19.89 28.32 -54.05
CA GLY A 6 -19.07 27.39 -54.82
C GLY A 6 -18.89 26.08 -54.05
N ALA A 7 -19.49 25.02 -54.58
CA ALA A 7 -19.39 23.65 -54.09
C ALA A 7 -17.91 23.22 -53.90
N MET A 8 -17.54 22.90 -52.66
CA MET A 8 -16.29 22.22 -52.37
C MET A 8 -16.55 20.72 -52.50
N GLN A 9 -16.02 20.18 -53.60
CA GLN A 9 -16.13 18.80 -54.05
C GLN A 9 -15.81 17.79 -52.93
N SER A 10 -16.63 16.74 -52.87
CA SER A 10 -16.49 15.56 -52.04
C SER A 10 -15.18 14.81 -52.34
N THR A 11 -14.20 14.90 -51.45
CA THR A 11 -13.07 13.96 -51.40
C THR A 11 -13.48 12.67 -50.66
N PRO A 12 -13.03 11.46 -51.06
CA PRO A 12 -13.52 10.18 -50.53
C PRO A 12 -13.15 9.90 -49.07
N TRP A 13 -12.35 10.76 -48.44
CA TRP A 13 -11.84 10.60 -47.07
C TRP A 13 -12.44 11.58 -46.06
N ASN A 14 -13.51 12.30 -46.43
CA ASN A 14 -14.41 12.85 -45.42
C ASN A 14 -15.11 11.65 -44.77
N ILE A 15 -14.57 11.16 -43.66
CA ILE A 15 -15.32 10.31 -42.73
C ILE A 15 -16.58 11.14 -42.42
N ASN A 16 -17.70 10.78 -43.04
CA ASN A 16 -19.00 11.34 -42.71
C ASN A 16 -19.20 11.00 -41.23
N LEU A 17 -18.93 11.97 -40.36
CA LEU A 17 -19.02 11.81 -38.91
C LEU A 17 -20.44 11.38 -38.48
N ASP A 18 -21.41 11.58 -39.36
CA ASP A 18 -22.78 11.09 -39.23
C ASP A 18 -22.80 9.54 -39.20
N TYR A 19 -22.05 8.86 -40.06
CA TYR A 19 -21.92 7.40 -40.01
C TYR A 19 -21.24 6.94 -38.71
N ALA A 20 -20.22 7.63 -38.19
CA ALA A 20 -19.57 7.22 -36.95
C ALA A 20 -20.52 7.26 -35.72
N VAL A 21 -21.47 8.19 -35.73
CA VAL A 21 -22.54 8.26 -34.72
C VAL A 21 -23.58 7.17 -34.98
N ASP A 22 -23.97 6.93 -36.23
CA ASP A 22 -24.85 5.81 -36.60
C ASP A 22 -24.25 4.46 -36.19
N TRP A 23 -22.94 4.27 -36.32
CA TRP A 23 -22.23 3.09 -35.84
C TRP A 23 -22.18 3.03 -34.31
N SER A 24 -22.03 4.14 -33.60
CA SER A 24 -22.06 4.14 -32.13
C SER A 24 -23.47 3.86 -31.55
N VAL A 25 -24.52 4.31 -32.24
CA VAL A 25 -25.92 4.03 -31.92
C VAL A 25 -26.29 2.59 -32.33
N ALA A 26 -25.84 2.14 -33.51
CA ALA A 26 -26.05 0.77 -34.00
C ALA A 26 -25.28 -0.28 -33.20
N LEU A 27 -24.07 0.02 -32.70
CA LEU A 27 -23.37 -0.83 -31.73
C LEU A 27 -23.97 -0.71 -30.32
N GLY A 28 -24.55 0.43 -29.98
CA GLY A 28 -25.27 0.66 -28.72
C GLY A 28 -26.55 -0.17 -28.60
N ALA A 29 -27.30 -0.39 -29.68
CA ALA A 29 -28.58 -1.13 -29.64
C ALA A 29 -28.45 -2.62 -29.21
N PRO A 30 -27.51 -3.43 -29.75
CA PRO A 30 -27.25 -4.79 -29.25
C PRO A 30 -26.76 -4.79 -27.80
N VAL A 31 -25.94 -3.81 -27.44
CA VAL A 31 -25.43 -3.62 -26.09
C VAL A 31 -26.57 -3.34 -25.10
N VAL A 32 -27.51 -2.48 -25.47
CA VAL A 32 -28.74 -2.20 -24.72
C VAL A 32 -29.62 -3.43 -24.62
N LEU A 33 -29.88 -4.14 -25.71
CA LEU A 33 -30.72 -5.33 -25.70
C LEU A 33 -30.13 -6.44 -24.81
N LEU A 34 -28.81 -6.65 -24.86
CA LEU A 34 -28.14 -7.63 -24.01
C LEU A 34 -28.07 -7.20 -22.54
N THR A 35 -27.81 -5.92 -22.27
CA THR A 35 -27.78 -5.40 -20.89
C THR A 35 -29.17 -5.33 -20.26
N VAL A 36 -30.20 -4.92 -21.01
CA VAL A 36 -31.61 -4.93 -20.58
C VAL A 36 -32.08 -6.36 -20.36
N ARG A 37 -31.78 -7.31 -21.27
CA ARG A 37 -32.09 -8.73 -21.06
C ARG A 37 -31.41 -9.26 -19.79
N HIS A 38 -30.13 -8.95 -19.57
CA HIS A 38 -29.41 -9.40 -18.39
C HIS A 38 -29.95 -8.74 -17.11
N LEU A 39 -30.33 -7.46 -17.17
CA LEU A 39 -30.96 -6.70 -16.08
C LEU A 39 -32.32 -7.30 -15.73
N VAL A 40 -33.19 -7.54 -16.71
CA VAL A 40 -34.51 -8.16 -16.52
C VAL A 40 -34.39 -9.57 -15.91
N LEU A 41 -33.46 -10.39 -16.41
CA LEU A 41 -33.23 -11.72 -15.86
C LEU A 41 -32.64 -11.68 -14.44
N SER A 42 -31.81 -10.67 -14.12
CA SER A 42 -31.22 -10.51 -12.79
C SER A 42 -32.22 -9.95 -11.78
N VAL A 43 -33.06 -9.00 -12.19
CA VAL A 43 -34.17 -8.45 -11.39
C VAL A 43 -35.21 -9.54 -11.14
N SER A 44 -35.55 -10.35 -12.15
CA SER A 44 -36.46 -11.48 -11.99
C SER A 44 -35.92 -12.52 -10.98
N ARG A 45 -34.62 -12.84 -11.04
CA ARG A 45 -33.95 -13.68 -10.03
C ARG A 45 -33.94 -13.04 -8.64
N ALA A 46 -33.63 -11.75 -8.53
CA ALA A 46 -33.61 -11.04 -7.25
C ALA A 46 -35.02 -10.93 -6.61
N ILE A 47 -36.07 -10.81 -7.43
CA ILE A 47 -37.47 -10.86 -6.98
C ILE A 47 -37.83 -12.28 -6.52
N LYS A 48 -37.36 -13.31 -7.22
CA LYS A 48 -37.58 -14.72 -6.84
C LYS A 48 -36.88 -15.06 -5.52
N ASP A 49 -35.63 -14.61 -5.33
CA ASP A 49 -34.87 -14.79 -4.08
C ASP A 49 -35.49 -14.00 -2.92
N ARG A 50 -36.06 -12.81 -3.16
CA ARG A 50 -36.82 -12.06 -2.14
C ARG A 50 -38.11 -12.76 -1.72
N ARG A 51 -38.77 -13.49 -2.61
CA ARG A 51 -39.97 -14.29 -2.29
C ARG A 51 -39.63 -15.56 -1.52
N GLN A 52 -38.44 -16.12 -1.71
CA GLN A 52 -38.02 -17.37 -1.05
C GLN A 52 -37.29 -17.15 0.28
N GLY A 53 -36.69 -15.98 0.53
CA GLY A 53 -36.01 -15.65 1.80
C GLY A 53 -36.93 -15.29 2.98
N GLY A 54 -38.22 -15.61 2.91
CA GLY A 54 -39.22 -15.24 3.93
C GLY A 54 -39.53 -16.30 4.98
N HIS A 55 -39.25 -17.59 4.74
CA HIS A 55 -39.62 -18.68 5.65
C HIS A 55 -38.46 -19.67 5.77
N ALA A 56 -37.67 -19.55 6.83
CA ALA A 56 -36.91 -20.66 7.38
C ALA A 56 -37.58 -21.03 8.73
N PRO A 57 -38.08 -22.25 8.93
CA PRO A 57 -38.70 -22.64 10.19
C PRO A 57 -37.62 -22.73 11.27
N LEU A 58 -37.91 -22.18 12.46
CA LEU A 58 -37.13 -22.46 13.66
C LEU A 58 -37.28 -23.95 14.00
N ALA A 59 -36.17 -24.70 13.94
CA ALA A 59 -36.13 -26.04 14.53
C ALA A 59 -35.64 -25.91 15.98
N THR A 60 -36.55 -26.22 16.89
CA THR A 60 -36.33 -26.40 18.32
C THR A 60 -35.42 -27.60 18.59
N VAL A 61 -34.60 -27.47 19.62
CA VAL A 61 -33.81 -28.54 20.22
C VAL A 61 -34.76 -29.48 20.94
N ASP A 62 -34.73 -30.76 20.60
CA ASP A 62 -35.11 -31.85 21.51
C ASP A 62 -34.26 -33.09 21.25
N SER A 63 -33.84 -33.69 22.37
CA SER A 63 -33.04 -34.88 22.54
C SER A 63 -33.84 -36.18 22.33
N ALA A 64 -33.29 -37.17 21.64
CA ALA A 64 -33.54 -38.60 21.87
C ALA A 64 -32.60 -39.50 21.04
N GLU A 65 -32.31 -40.66 21.62
CA GLU A 65 -31.46 -41.77 21.17
C GLU A 65 -31.92 -42.52 19.91
N SER A 66 -30.98 -43.35 19.42
CA SER A 66 -31.12 -44.68 18.81
C SER A 66 -31.12 -44.84 17.28
N ASP A 67 -30.18 -45.71 16.90
CA ASP A 67 -30.19 -46.74 15.86
C ASP A 67 -30.09 -46.39 14.37
N ASP A 68 -28.92 -46.75 13.84
CA ASP A 68 -28.67 -47.56 12.64
C ASP A 68 -29.81 -47.60 11.62
N LEU A 69 -29.66 -46.85 10.53
CA LEU A 69 -30.18 -47.17 9.20
C LEU A 69 -29.49 -46.24 8.19
N GLY A 70 -28.80 -46.85 7.22
CA GLY A 70 -28.16 -46.16 6.11
C GLY A 70 -29.17 -45.30 5.34
N VAL A 71 -28.88 -43.99 5.24
CA VAL A 71 -29.63 -43.06 4.40
C VAL A 71 -28.64 -42.23 3.58
N ASP A 72 -28.71 -42.45 2.27
CA ASP A 72 -28.08 -41.65 1.22
C ASP A 72 -28.36 -40.15 1.41
N ILE A 73 -27.30 -39.38 1.66
CA ILE A 73 -27.35 -37.92 1.61
C ILE A 73 -27.38 -37.52 0.13
N PRO A 74 -28.41 -36.79 -0.35
CA PRO A 74 -28.54 -36.48 -1.77
C PRO A 74 -27.47 -35.46 -2.18
N THR A 75 -26.47 -35.94 -2.92
CA THR A 75 -25.54 -35.17 -3.74
C THR A 75 -26.31 -34.38 -4.80
N ARG A 76 -26.88 -33.23 -4.43
CA ARG A 76 -27.41 -32.25 -5.37
C ARG A 76 -26.45 -31.08 -5.46
N LEU A 77 -25.44 -31.22 -6.34
CA LEU A 77 -24.92 -30.17 -7.23
C LEU A 77 -23.93 -30.76 -8.26
N SER A 78 -24.36 -31.84 -8.91
CA SER A 78 -23.91 -32.19 -10.26
C SER A 78 -25.12 -32.01 -11.18
N LYS A 79 -25.38 -30.77 -11.58
CA LYS A 79 -26.09 -30.52 -12.83
C LYS A 79 -25.18 -29.68 -13.68
N SER A 80 -24.66 -30.34 -14.71
CA SER A 80 -24.01 -29.76 -15.87
C SER A 80 -24.67 -28.43 -16.24
N SER A 81 -23.97 -27.33 -15.96
CA SER A 81 -24.15 -26.14 -16.75
C SER A 81 -23.71 -26.52 -18.15
N ALA A 82 -24.70 -26.68 -19.04
CA ALA A 82 -24.53 -26.96 -20.45
C ALA A 82 -23.27 -26.28 -20.98
N THR A 83 -22.35 -27.12 -21.45
CA THR A 83 -21.23 -26.78 -22.31
C THR A 83 -21.77 -26.15 -23.58
N THR A 84 -22.16 -24.88 -23.51
CA THR A 84 -21.95 -24.00 -24.65
C THR A 84 -20.44 -23.90 -24.77
N ALA A 85 -19.90 -24.41 -25.86
CA ALA A 85 -18.50 -24.33 -26.22
C ALA A 85 -18.11 -22.83 -26.30
N ARG A 86 -17.84 -22.24 -25.14
CA ARG A 86 -17.21 -20.95 -25.00
C ARG A 86 -15.80 -21.20 -25.49
N TRP A 87 -15.53 -20.82 -26.74
CA TRP A 87 -14.17 -20.69 -27.26
C TRP A 87 -13.33 -20.09 -26.15
N SER A 88 -12.41 -20.89 -25.60
CA SER A 88 -11.71 -20.55 -24.38
C SER A 88 -10.72 -19.45 -24.69
N TYR A 89 -11.19 -18.20 -24.58
CA TYR A 89 -10.37 -17.00 -24.53
C TYR A 89 -9.27 -17.15 -23.48
N SER A 90 -9.42 -18.01 -22.47
CA SER A 90 -8.37 -18.32 -21.51
C SER A 90 -7.11 -18.92 -22.16
N ARG A 91 -7.17 -19.70 -23.24
CA ARG A 91 -5.93 -20.22 -23.89
C ARG A 91 -5.21 -19.17 -24.72
N ILE A 92 -5.96 -18.33 -25.45
CA ILE A 92 -5.40 -17.19 -26.19
C ILE A 92 -4.92 -16.11 -25.22
N GLU A 93 -5.67 -15.86 -24.14
CA GLU A 93 -5.27 -14.97 -23.06
C GLU A 93 -4.05 -15.51 -22.35
N THR A 94 -3.96 -16.79 -21.97
CA THR A 94 -2.74 -17.35 -21.35
C THR A 94 -1.57 -17.32 -22.32
N TRP A 95 -1.79 -17.54 -23.62
CA TRP A 95 -0.75 -17.41 -24.64
C TRP A 95 -0.28 -15.94 -24.83
N ILE A 96 -1.20 -14.97 -24.90
CA ILE A 96 -0.89 -13.53 -24.96
C ILE A 96 -0.28 -13.04 -23.64
N THR A 97 -0.76 -13.54 -22.50
CA THR A 97 -0.35 -13.15 -21.14
C THR A 97 0.95 -13.85 -20.73
N ASN A 98 1.40 -14.89 -21.42
CA ASN A 98 2.70 -15.52 -21.17
C ASN A 98 3.75 -15.15 -22.24
N LYS A 99 3.36 -14.90 -23.50
CA LYS A 99 4.31 -14.50 -24.57
C LYS A 99 4.34 -13.00 -24.89
N ALA A 100 3.25 -12.25 -24.68
CA ALA A 100 3.19 -10.79 -24.93
C ALA A 100 3.22 -9.95 -23.64
N SER A 101 3.53 -10.58 -22.51
CA SER A 101 3.72 -9.97 -21.20
C SER A 101 5.18 -9.74 -20.83
N ALA A 102 6.05 -9.58 -21.83
CA ALA A 102 7.35 -8.95 -21.61
C ALA A 102 7.08 -7.55 -21.02
N THR A 103 7.21 -7.42 -19.72
CA THR A 103 6.97 -6.16 -19.01
C THR A 103 8.19 -5.30 -19.27
N LEU A 104 8.08 -4.36 -20.21
CA LEU A 104 9.12 -3.37 -20.44
C LEU A 104 9.18 -2.42 -19.24
N TYR A 105 10.16 -2.64 -18.37
CA TYR A 105 10.44 -1.77 -17.23
C TYR A 105 11.12 -0.47 -17.70
N LEU A 106 10.34 0.45 -18.26
CA LEU A 106 10.80 1.84 -18.49
C LEU A 106 10.53 2.70 -17.24
N GLY A 107 11.31 2.44 -16.18
CA GLY A 107 11.29 3.25 -14.96
C GLY A 107 9.93 3.27 -14.24
N SER A 108 9.90 3.92 -13.08
CA SER A 108 8.79 3.88 -12.11
C SER A 108 7.47 4.54 -12.56
N VAL A 109 7.25 4.78 -13.87
CA VAL A 109 6.16 5.60 -14.38
C VAL A 109 5.18 4.80 -15.24
N VAL A 110 5.59 3.68 -15.86
CA VAL A 110 4.74 2.97 -16.83
C VAL A 110 4.94 1.45 -16.75
N HIS A 111 4.03 0.76 -16.06
CA HIS A 111 3.84 -0.68 -16.24
C HIS A 111 2.82 -0.88 -17.36
N LEU A 112 3.27 -1.04 -18.61
CA LEU A 112 2.40 -1.56 -19.66
C LEU A 112 2.87 -2.96 -20.06
N VAL A 113 1.90 -3.86 -20.21
CA VAL A 113 2.05 -5.16 -20.87
C VAL A 113 2.46 -4.88 -22.32
N ALA A 114 3.45 -5.58 -22.90
CA ALA A 114 3.93 -5.28 -24.26
C ALA A 114 2.82 -5.27 -25.32
N GLY A 115 1.80 -6.13 -25.18
CA GLY A 115 0.60 -6.09 -26.02
C GLY A 115 -0.24 -4.80 -25.88
N ALA A 116 -0.38 -4.27 -24.66
CA ALA A 116 -1.07 -3.01 -24.41
C ALA A 116 -0.27 -1.81 -24.95
N THR A 117 1.08 -1.83 -24.87
CA THR A 117 1.91 -0.79 -25.51
C THR A 117 1.76 -0.81 -27.02
N LEU A 118 1.74 -2.00 -27.64
CA LEU A 118 1.60 -2.13 -29.09
C LEU A 118 0.24 -1.60 -29.55
N LEU A 119 -0.85 -1.98 -28.88
CA LEU A 119 -2.19 -1.45 -29.18
C LEU A 119 -2.28 0.07 -28.98
N ALA A 120 -1.65 0.60 -27.93
CA ALA A 120 -1.58 2.04 -27.70
C ALA A 120 -0.78 2.76 -28.79
N LEU A 121 0.34 2.19 -29.24
CA LEU A 121 1.15 2.74 -30.34
C LEU A 121 0.40 2.70 -31.67
N ILE A 122 -0.30 1.60 -31.98
CA ILE A 122 -1.17 1.48 -33.16
C ILE A 122 -2.28 2.54 -33.13
N PHE A 123 -2.93 2.71 -31.97
CA PHE A 123 -3.95 3.73 -31.81
C PHE A 123 -3.38 5.16 -31.98
N LEU A 124 -2.21 5.44 -31.40
CA LEU A 124 -1.54 6.73 -31.57
C LEU A 124 -1.10 6.97 -33.03
N SER A 125 -0.64 5.93 -33.74
CA SER A 125 -0.29 6.04 -35.15
C SER A 125 -1.52 6.29 -36.02
N ILE A 126 -2.65 5.62 -35.74
CA ILE A 126 -3.92 5.88 -36.41
C ILE A 126 -4.37 7.32 -36.14
N LEU A 127 -4.34 7.78 -34.88
CA LEU A 127 -4.67 9.16 -34.55
C LEU A 127 -3.75 10.17 -35.24
N ALA A 128 -2.44 9.89 -35.30
CA ALA A 128 -1.48 10.76 -35.97
C ALA A 128 -1.76 10.84 -37.49
N VAL A 129 -1.96 9.69 -38.14
CA VAL A 129 -2.34 9.63 -39.57
C VAL A 129 -3.65 10.36 -39.81
N LEU A 130 -4.69 10.09 -39.01
CA LEU A 130 -5.98 10.78 -39.11
C LEU A 130 -5.89 12.27 -38.76
N LEU A 131 -4.85 12.72 -38.08
CA LEU A 131 -4.63 14.13 -37.79
C LEU A 131 -3.91 14.82 -38.97
N THR A 132 -2.93 14.17 -39.59
CA THR A 132 -2.03 14.79 -40.57
C THR A 132 -2.29 14.43 -42.03
N SER A 133 -3.09 13.41 -42.34
CA SER A 133 -3.35 13.00 -43.73
C SER A 133 -4.09 14.09 -44.50
N ASP A 134 -3.51 14.57 -45.60
CA ASP A 134 -4.10 15.49 -46.58
C ASP A 134 -4.74 16.79 -46.02
N VAL A 135 -4.33 17.23 -44.82
CA VAL A 135 -4.90 18.43 -44.18
C VAL A 135 -3.82 19.28 -43.53
N ASN A 136 -3.81 20.56 -43.89
CA ASN A 136 -3.02 21.56 -43.18
C ASN A 136 -3.72 21.97 -41.88
N LEU A 137 -3.19 21.54 -40.74
CA LEU A 137 -3.74 21.82 -39.41
C LEU A 137 -3.85 23.33 -39.07
N LYS A 138 -3.10 24.20 -39.75
CA LYS A 138 -3.26 25.66 -39.59
C LYS A 138 -4.57 26.16 -40.19
N LEU A 139 -5.02 25.55 -41.29
CA LEU A 139 -6.25 25.91 -42.00
C LEU A 139 -7.47 25.17 -41.42
N ASN A 140 -7.29 23.93 -40.94
CA ASN A 140 -8.36 23.13 -40.37
C ASN A 140 -8.03 22.63 -38.95
N SER A 141 -7.91 23.57 -38.01
CA SER A 141 -7.64 23.28 -36.59
C SER A 141 -8.78 22.52 -35.90
N ASN A 142 -10.00 22.55 -36.46
CA ASN A 142 -11.16 21.84 -35.93
C ASN A 142 -11.03 20.31 -36.01
N ARG A 143 -10.18 19.78 -36.91
CA ARG A 143 -9.95 18.34 -37.07
C ARG A 143 -9.51 17.68 -35.76
N ALA A 144 -8.56 18.30 -35.05
CA ALA A 144 -8.10 17.83 -33.74
C ALA A 144 -9.22 17.83 -32.69
N GLY A 145 -10.12 18.83 -32.75
CA GLY A 145 -11.31 18.91 -31.90
C GLY A 145 -12.29 17.76 -32.15
N TYR A 146 -12.59 17.45 -33.43
CA TYR A 146 -13.47 16.33 -33.79
C TYR A 146 -12.90 14.97 -33.38
N LEU A 147 -11.60 14.76 -33.57
CA LEU A 147 -10.91 13.54 -33.12
C LEU A 147 -10.95 13.41 -31.58
N GLY A 148 -10.84 14.53 -30.87
CA GLY A 148 -11.04 14.59 -29.42
C GLY A 148 -12.47 14.24 -29.00
N LEU A 149 -13.49 14.79 -29.68
CA LEU A 149 -14.89 14.48 -29.42
C LEU A 149 -15.19 12.98 -29.63
N ALA A 150 -14.60 12.35 -30.65
CA ALA A 150 -14.75 10.92 -30.92
C ALA A 150 -14.23 10.03 -29.77
N CYS A 151 -13.31 10.54 -28.94
CA CYS A 151 -12.80 9.80 -27.78
C CYS A 151 -13.77 9.79 -26.59
N ILE A 152 -14.72 10.74 -26.50
CA ILE A 152 -15.60 10.92 -25.33
C ILE A 152 -16.48 9.68 -25.05
N PRO A 153 -17.23 9.10 -26.01
CA PRO A 153 -18.09 7.96 -25.71
C PRO A 153 -17.30 6.76 -25.15
N PHE A 154 -16.15 6.47 -25.76
CA PHE A 154 -15.27 5.39 -25.32
C PHE A 154 -14.64 5.67 -23.96
N LEU A 155 -14.26 6.93 -23.69
CA LEU A 155 -13.73 7.34 -22.40
C LEU A 155 -14.67 6.94 -21.25
N PHE A 156 -15.99 7.10 -21.45
CA PHE A 156 -17.01 6.71 -20.47
C PHE A 156 -17.39 5.22 -20.56
N ALA A 157 -17.42 4.60 -21.73
CA ALA A 157 -17.68 3.17 -21.87
C ALA A 157 -16.65 2.31 -21.11
N PHE A 158 -15.39 2.75 -21.07
CA PHE A 158 -14.30 2.10 -20.34
C PHE A 158 -14.15 2.59 -18.88
N THR A 159 -15.15 3.27 -18.30
CA THR A 159 -15.15 3.68 -16.88
C THR A 159 -15.92 2.73 -15.98
N GLY A 160 -15.52 2.68 -14.71
CA GLY A 160 -16.29 2.00 -13.66
C GLY A 160 -15.93 0.52 -13.46
N LYS A 161 -16.31 0.00 -12.29
CA LYS A 161 -16.00 -1.38 -11.84
C LYS A 161 -16.85 -2.44 -12.54
N ASN A 162 -18.06 -2.05 -12.95
CA ASN A 162 -19.04 -2.87 -13.67
C ASN A 162 -19.35 -2.21 -15.01
N SER A 163 -18.33 -1.88 -15.79
CA SER A 163 -18.59 -1.28 -17.09
C SER A 163 -19.34 -2.28 -17.97
N VAL A 164 -20.14 -1.76 -18.90
CA VAL A 164 -20.81 -2.58 -19.92
C VAL A 164 -19.82 -3.50 -20.63
N ILE A 165 -18.64 -2.98 -20.96
CA ILE A 165 -17.56 -3.75 -21.58
C ILE A 165 -17.06 -4.86 -20.66
N THR A 166 -16.93 -4.61 -19.36
CA THR A 166 -16.56 -5.62 -18.36
C THR A 166 -17.57 -6.78 -18.37
N LEU A 167 -18.87 -6.48 -18.48
CA LEU A 167 -19.91 -7.52 -18.53
C LEU A 167 -19.88 -8.33 -19.82
N MET A 168 -19.64 -7.69 -20.96
CA MET A 168 -19.65 -8.36 -22.26
C MET A 168 -18.39 -9.18 -22.51
N THR A 169 -17.23 -8.65 -22.13
CA THR A 169 -15.92 -9.24 -22.46
C THR A 169 -15.34 -10.08 -21.32
N GLY A 170 -15.79 -9.86 -20.08
CA GLY A 170 -15.19 -10.45 -18.89
C GLY A 170 -13.84 -9.85 -18.49
N ILE A 171 -13.33 -8.86 -19.22
CA ILE A 171 -12.05 -8.21 -18.92
C ILE A 171 -12.16 -7.46 -17.58
N SER A 172 -11.17 -7.65 -16.70
CA SER A 172 -11.18 -7.00 -15.39
C SER A 172 -11.16 -5.47 -15.49
N HIS A 173 -11.91 -4.82 -14.58
CA HIS A 173 -11.99 -3.36 -14.51
C HIS A 173 -10.62 -2.67 -14.39
N HIS A 174 -9.62 -3.34 -13.80
CA HIS A 174 -8.27 -2.82 -13.69
C HIS A 174 -7.62 -2.64 -15.08
N ARG A 175 -7.75 -3.65 -15.96
CA ARG A 175 -7.22 -3.60 -17.34
C ARG A 175 -7.99 -2.58 -18.18
N ILE A 176 -9.32 -2.55 -18.06
CA ILE A 176 -10.17 -1.55 -18.73
C ILE A 176 -9.83 -0.11 -18.31
N ASN A 177 -9.53 0.12 -17.03
CA ASN A 177 -9.16 1.44 -16.53
C ASN A 177 -7.82 1.95 -17.11
N GLN A 178 -6.94 1.06 -17.58
CA GLN A 178 -5.72 1.49 -18.31
C GLN A 178 -6.10 2.16 -19.63
N VAL A 179 -7.11 1.62 -20.33
CA VAL A 179 -7.64 2.20 -21.57
C VAL A 179 -8.29 3.56 -21.31
N HIS A 180 -9.07 3.70 -20.22
CA HIS A 180 -9.63 5.00 -19.81
C HIS A 180 -8.55 6.07 -19.60
N ARG A 181 -7.46 5.74 -18.89
CA ARG A 181 -6.34 6.67 -18.65
C ARG A 181 -5.65 7.08 -19.95
N PHE A 182 -5.46 6.11 -20.85
CA PHE A 182 -4.85 6.35 -22.15
C PHE A 182 -5.73 7.23 -23.05
N LEU A 183 -7.03 6.94 -23.15
CA LEU A 183 -8.00 7.77 -23.89
C LEU A 183 -8.09 9.19 -23.31
N GLY A 184 -8.04 9.34 -21.98
CA GLY A 184 -8.04 10.65 -21.33
C GLY A 184 -6.80 11.49 -21.68
N LEU A 185 -5.63 10.85 -21.78
CA LEU A 185 -4.41 11.53 -22.23
C LEU A 185 -4.47 11.88 -23.72
N SER A 186 -4.95 10.97 -24.56
CA SER A 186 -5.14 11.22 -26.00
C SER A 186 -6.10 12.38 -26.24
N LEU A 187 -7.22 12.45 -25.51
CA LEU A 187 -8.14 13.58 -25.51
C LEU A 187 -7.41 14.88 -25.14
N PHE A 188 -6.63 14.88 -24.05
CA PHE A 188 -5.88 16.07 -23.63
C PHE A 188 -4.90 16.58 -24.69
N VAL A 189 -4.16 15.68 -25.34
CA VAL A 189 -3.22 16.03 -26.41
C VAL A 189 -3.97 16.62 -27.61
N LEU A 190 -5.04 15.98 -28.07
CA LEU A 190 -5.83 16.43 -29.23
C LEU A 190 -6.46 17.80 -28.98
N ILE A 191 -7.04 18.04 -27.79
CA ILE A 191 -7.62 19.34 -27.45
C ILE A 191 -6.54 20.41 -27.27
N SER A 192 -5.35 20.04 -26.77
CA SER A 192 -4.21 20.98 -26.70
C SER A 192 -3.70 21.38 -28.08
N VAL A 193 -3.68 20.46 -29.05
CA VAL A 193 -3.38 20.77 -30.46
C VAL A 193 -4.45 21.68 -31.06
N HIS A 194 -5.73 21.36 -30.84
CA HIS A 194 -6.85 22.20 -31.28
C HIS A 194 -6.73 23.64 -30.76
N MET A 195 -6.53 23.80 -29.44
CA MET A 195 -6.36 25.09 -28.79
C MET A 195 -5.10 25.82 -29.28
N GLY A 196 -3.96 25.13 -29.37
CA GLY A 196 -2.69 25.70 -29.79
C GLY A 196 -2.69 26.19 -31.23
N CYS A 197 -3.29 25.44 -32.16
CA CYS A 197 -3.43 25.84 -33.56
C CYS A 197 -4.33 27.07 -33.72
N MET A 198 -5.46 27.14 -33.01
CA MET A 198 -6.34 28.31 -33.03
C MET A 198 -5.65 29.53 -32.43
N MET A 199 -5.02 29.39 -31.26
CA MET A 199 -4.30 30.48 -30.61
C MET A 199 -3.17 31.01 -31.50
N LYS A 200 -2.38 30.14 -32.12
CA LYS A 200 -1.31 30.53 -33.06
C LYS A 200 -1.82 31.30 -34.27
N SER A 201 -3.02 30.97 -34.76
CA SER A 201 -3.66 31.67 -35.88
C SER A 201 -4.11 33.08 -35.49
N TRP A 202 -4.64 33.25 -34.29
CA TRP A 202 -5.20 34.53 -33.82
C TRP A 202 -4.17 35.46 -33.18
N TRP A 203 -3.14 34.91 -32.53
CA TRP A 203 -2.14 35.64 -31.74
C TRP A 203 -1.49 36.83 -32.45
N PRO A 204 -1.09 36.74 -33.75
CA PRO A 204 -0.48 37.88 -34.43
C PRO A 204 -1.42 39.08 -34.63
N TRP A 205 -2.73 38.84 -34.60
CA TRP A 205 -3.76 39.81 -34.97
C TRP A 205 -4.59 40.21 -33.75
N LYS A 206 -4.11 41.19 -32.97
CA LYS A 206 -4.71 41.56 -31.66
C LYS A 206 -6.22 41.88 -31.72
N ALA A 207 -6.69 42.57 -32.76
CA ALA A 207 -8.10 42.88 -32.94
C ALA A 207 -8.95 41.63 -33.18
N LEU A 208 -8.49 40.73 -34.05
CA LEU A 208 -9.12 39.42 -34.30
C LEU A 208 -9.12 38.59 -33.01
N LEU A 209 -8.02 38.54 -32.28
CA LEU A 209 -7.93 37.81 -31.01
C LEU A 209 -8.95 38.32 -30.00
N ALA A 210 -9.08 39.63 -29.80
CA ALA A 210 -10.06 40.23 -28.92
C ALA A 210 -11.50 39.89 -29.35
N GLN A 211 -11.78 39.96 -30.65
CA GLN A 211 -13.08 39.58 -31.21
C GLN A 211 -13.39 38.11 -30.97
N GLN A 212 -12.44 37.19 -31.25
CA GLN A 212 -12.62 35.75 -31.05
C GLN A 212 -12.85 35.41 -29.58
N LEU A 213 -12.06 35.97 -28.65
CA LEU A 213 -12.23 35.78 -27.21
C LEU A 213 -13.55 36.35 -26.65
N ALA A 214 -14.15 37.33 -27.32
CA ALA A 214 -15.45 37.86 -26.95
C ALA A 214 -16.60 36.91 -27.32
N THR A 215 -16.42 36.01 -28.29
CA THR A 215 -17.48 35.11 -28.73
C THR A 215 -17.83 34.06 -27.66
N PRO A 216 -19.13 33.79 -27.40
CA PRO A 216 -19.56 32.79 -26.42
C PRO A 216 -18.97 31.40 -26.67
N LYS A 217 -18.90 30.99 -27.94
CA LYS A 217 -18.28 29.73 -28.38
C LYS A 217 -16.86 29.57 -27.83
N VAL A 218 -16.00 30.57 -28.02
CA VAL A 218 -14.59 30.50 -27.58
C VAL A 218 -14.48 30.53 -26.06
N ARG A 219 -15.34 31.30 -25.36
CA ARG A 219 -15.37 31.33 -23.89
C ARG A 219 -15.70 29.96 -23.29
N TYR A 220 -16.72 29.27 -23.81
CA TYR A 220 -17.02 27.89 -23.39
C TYR A 220 -15.89 26.91 -23.75
N GLY A 221 -15.22 27.11 -24.88
CA GLY A 221 -14.05 26.31 -25.27
C GLY A 221 -12.86 26.47 -24.30
N LEU A 222 -12.58 27.71 -23.88
CA LEU A 222 -11.55 28.01 -22.88
C LEU A 222 -11.91 27.41 -21.51
N ALA A 223 -13.15 27.56 -21.06
CA ALA A 223 -13.62 26.96 -19.81
C ALA A 223 -13.54 25.42 -19.85
N THR A 224 -13.90 24.81 -20.98
CA THR A 224 -13.76 23.36 -21.22
C THR A 224 -12.30 22.93 -21.10
N TYR A 225 -11.39 23.66 -21.75
CA TYR A 225 -9.96 23.35 -21.71
C TYR A 225 -9.36 23.52 -20.31
N ALA A 226 -9.73 24.58 -19.59
CA ALA A 226 -9.30 24.80 -18.21
C ALA A 226 -9.76 23.67 -17.28
N THR A 227 -11.02 23.23 -17.44
CA THR A 227 -11.56 22.09 -16.69
C THR A 227 -10.82 20.80 -17.03
N LEU A 228 -10.55 20.54 -18.31
CA LEU A 228 -9.76 19.37 -18.74
C LEU A 228 -8.33 19.39 -18.19
N CYS A 229 -7.67 20.56 -18.16
CA CYS A 229 -6.35 20.72 -17.54
C CYS A 229 -6.39 20.38 -16.05
N LEU A 230 -7.40 20.88 -15.31
CA LEU A 230 -7.58 20.55 -13.89
C LEU A 230 -7.75 19.04 -13.68
N LEU A 231 -8.59 18.39 -14.49
CA LEU A 231 -8.82 16.94 -14.43
C LEU A 231 -7.53 16.15 -14.65
N VAL A 232 -6.72 16.52 -15.65
CA VAL A 232 -5.48 15.81 -16.01
C VAL A 232 -4.36 16.07 -15.00
N VAL A 233 -4.16 17.32 -14.57
CA VAL A 233 -3.11 17.69 -13.61
C VAL A 233 -3.35 17.01 -12.26
N THR A 234 -4.59 17.02 -11.77
CA THR A 234 -4.93 16.34 -10.52
C THR A 234 -4.89 14.81 -10.63
N ALA A 235 -5.16 14.26 -11.82
CA ALA A 235 -5.02 12.83 -12.10
C ALA A 235 -3.56 12.37 -12.32
N ALA A 236 -2.62 13.29 -12.51
CA ALA A 236 -1.21 12.97 -12.70
C ALA A 236 -0.66 12.19 -11.49
N TRP A 237 0.16 11.17 -11.76
CA TRP A 237 0.65 10.25 -10.73
C TRP A 237 1.28 10.95 -9.50
N PRO A 238 2.13 11.99 -9.66
CA PRO A 238 2.70 12.69 -8.50
C PRO A 238 1.60 13.34 -7.64
N VAL A 239 0.68 14.08 -8.27
CA VAL A 239 -0.37 14.84 -7.58
C VAL A 239 -1.34 13.90 -6.87
N ARG A 240 -1.83 12.87 -7.58
CA ARG A 240 -2.74 11.87 -7.01
C ARG A 240 -2.11 11.09 -5.85
N ARG A 241 -0.78 10.90 -5.85
CA ARG A 241 -0.07 10.24 -4.76
C ARG A 241 0.04 11.11 -3.51
N PHE A 242 0.26 12.42 -3.67
CA PHE A 242 0.36 13.36 -2.55
C PHE A 242 -1.01 13.81 -2.03
N ALA A 243 -2.02 13.92 -2.89
CA ALA A 243 -3.33 14.47 -2.58
C ALA A 243 -4.47 13.66 -3.23
N TYR A 244 -4.67 12.43 -2.78
CA TYR A 244 -5.70 11.53 -3.33
C TYR A 244 -7.13 12.09 -3.21
N GLU A 245 -7.47 12.70 -2.06
CA GLU A 245 -8.79 13.31 -1.84
C GLU A 245 -9.05 14.46 -2.82
N ALA A 246 -8.03 15.31 -3.06
CA ALA A 246 -8.12 16.40 -4.02
C ALA A 246 -8.36 15.88 -5.44
N PHE A 247 -7.69 14.79 -5.82
CA PHE A 247 -7.94 14.10 -7.09
C PHE A 247 -9.38 13.59 -7.19
N VAL A 248 -9.92 12.92 -6.18
CA VAL A 248 -11.30 12.38 -6.25
C VAL A 248 -12.32 13.50 -6.42
N VAL A 249 -12.17 14.59 -5.67
CA VAL A 249 -13.06 15.76 -5.75
C VAL A 249 -12.93 16.45 -7.10
N SER A 250 -11.72 16.78 -7.56
CA SER A 250 -11.53 17.45 -8.85
C SER A 250 -11.98 16.58 -10.01
N HIS A 251 -11.72 15.27 -9.97
CA HIS A 251 -12.07 14.36 -11.05
C HIS A 251 -13.59 14.23 -11.22
N SER A 252 -14.39 14.43 -10.17
CA SER A 252 -15.86 14.47 -10.25
C SER A 252 -16.39 15.63 -11.10
N LEU A 253 -15.58 16.66 -11.37
CA LEU A 253 -15.92 17.78 -12.26
C LEU A 253 -15.97 17.38 -13.75
N PHE A 254 -15.77 16.10 -14.10
CA PHE A 254 -15.98 15.62 -15.46
C PHE A 254 -17.41 15.90 -15.98
N LEU A 255 -18.42 15.97 -15.09
CA LEU A 255 -19.78 16.36 -15.46
C LEU A 255 -19.84 17.81 -15.94
N VAL A 256 -19.11 18.72 -15.26
CA VAL A 256 -18.99 20.12 -15.68
C VAL A 256 -18.28 20.20 -17.04
N PHE A 257 -17.22 19.41 -17.23
CA PHE A 257 -16.55 19.29 -18.54
C PHE A 257 -17.51 18.87 -19.66
N LEU A 258 -18.37 17.88 -19.42
CA LEU A 258 -19.37 17.41 -20.40
C LEU A 258 -20.40 18.49 -20.77
N VAL A 259 -20.85 19.28 -19.79
CA VAL A 259 -21.78 20.39 -20.05
C VAL A 259 -21.08 21.49 -20.86
N LEU A 260 -19.88 21.90 -20.45
CA LEU A 260 -19.14 22.98 -21.12
C LEU A 260 -18.77 22.63 -22.56
N VAL A 261 -18.38 21.38 -22.84
CA VAL A 261 -18.06 20.96 -24.22
C VAL A 261 -19.32 20.89 -25.10
N GLY A 262 -20.47 20.51 -24.53
CA GLY A 262 -21.76 20.56 -25.24
C GLY A 262 -22.17 21.99 -25.61
N LEU A 263 -21.93 22.96 -24.72
CA LEU A 263 -22.17 24.39 -24.96
C LEU A 263 -21.14 25.03 -25.90
N HIS A 264 -19.93 24.47 -26.00
CA HIS A 264 -18.90 24.96 -26.91
C HIS A 264 -19.25 24.76 -28.38
N THR A 265 -19.90 23.64 -28.74
CA THR A 265 -20.26 23.37 -30.14
C THR A 265 -21.45 22.39 -30.24
N PRO A 266 -22.45 22.66 -31.10
CA PRO A 266 -23.60 21.77 -31.25
C PRO A 266 -23.21 20.37 -31.73
N TYR A 267 -22.10 20.25 -32.48
CA TYR A 267 -21.58 18.95 -32.93
C TYR A 267 -21.05 18.07 -31.79
N ALA A 268 -20.74 18.63 -30.61
CA ALA A 268 -20.30 17.87 -29.45
C ALA A 268 -21.47 17.16 -28.76
N MET A 269 -22.69 17.69 -28.88
CA MET A 269 -23.86 17.20 -28.15
C MET A 269 -24.11 15.70 -28.36
N ARG A 270 -23.91 15.19 -29.58
CA ARG A 270 -24.04 13.76 -29.90
C ARG A 270 -23.00 12.89 -29.18
N PHE A 271 -21.75 13.34 -29.12
CA PHE A 271 -20.66 12.62 -28.44
C PHE A 271 -20.79 12.69 -26.91
N THR A 272 -21.20 13.84 -26.38
CA THR A 272 -21.47 14.00 -24.94
C THR A 272 -22.69 13.21 -24.51
N ALA A 273 -23.76 13.19 -25.31
CA ALA A 273 -24.95 12.37 -25.02
C ALA A 273 -24.60 10.88 -24.98
N ALA A 274 -23.82 10.38 -25.95
CA ALA A 274 -23.32 9.01 -25.94
C ALA A 274 -22.40 8.73 -24.73
N GLY A 275 -21.54 9.68 -24.34
CA GLY A 275 -20.72 9.56 -23.13
C GLY A 275 -21.55 9.48 -21.84
N ILE A 276 -22.55 10.36 -21.69
CA ILE A 276 -23.49 10.35 -20.55
C ILE A 276 -24.26 9.04 -20.52
N PHE A 277 -24.73 8.55 -21.67
CA PHE A 277 -25.42 7.29 -21.78
C PHE A 277 -24.58 6.12 -21.25
N PHE A 278 -23.33 5.98 -21.69
CA PHE A 278 -22.43 4.95 -21.16
C PHE A 278 -22.16 5.11 -19.67
N TYR A 279 -21.99 6.35 -19.19
CA TYR A 279 -21.81 6.62 -17.77
C TYR A 279 -23.02 6.16 -16.94
N VAL A 280 -24.24 6.53 -17.35
CA VAL A 280 -25.49 6.14 -16.67
C VAL A 280 -25.64 4.62 -16.65
N ILE A 281 -25.42 3.93 -17.78
CA ILE A 281 -25.50 2.47 -17.80
C ILE A 281 -24.46 1.84 -16.86
N ASN A 282 -23.22 2.34 -16.83
CA ASN A 282 -22.20 1.83 -15.92
C ASN A 282 -22.60 2.02 -14.44
N VAL A 283 -23.22 3.15 -14.08
CA VAL A 283 -23.76 3.40 -12.73
C VAL A 283 -24.90 2.44 -12.40
N LEU A 284 -25.89 2.32 -13.30
CA LEU A 284 -27.03 1.42 -13.13
C LEU A 284 -26.58 -0.04 -13.01
N THR A 285 -25.61 -0.46 -13.81
CA THR A 285 -25.02 -1.80 -13.73
C THR A 285 -24.31 -2.02 -12.39
N GLY A 286 -23.62 -0.99 -11.90
CA GLY A 286 -23.07 -0.90 -10.55
C GLY A 286 -24.10 -1.24 -9.47
N TRP A 287 -25.21 -0.50 -9.46
CA TRP A 287 -26.26 -0.61 -8.45
C TRP A 287 -27.14 -1.84 -8.58
N CYS A 288 -27.49 -2.26 -9.80
CA CYS A 288 -28.51 -3.30 -10.01
C CYS A 288 -27.96 -4.72 -10.10
N VAL A 289 -26.71 -4.93 -10.54
CA VAL A 289 -26.22 -6.28 -10.88
C VAL A 289 -25.38 -6.92 -9.76
N LYS A 290 -24.47 -6.16 -9.15
CA LYS A 290 -23.51 -6.70 -8.17
C LYS A 290 -23.63 -6.12 -6.77
N SER A 291 -24.54 -5.17 -6.53
CA SER A 291 -24.71 -4.56 -5.20
C SER A 291 -25.78 -5.30 -4.39
N LYS A 292 -25.44 -5.75 -3.19
CA LYS A 292 -26.34 -6.39 -2.23
C LYS A 292 -26.25 -5.69 -0.88
N MET A 293 -27.37 -5.58 -0.18
CA MET A 293 -27.37 -5.16 1.23
C MET A 293 -27.23 -6.38 2.12
N ALA A 294 -26.37 -6.28 3.13
CA ALA A 294 -26.16 -7.29 4.15
C ALA A 294 -26.08 -6.64 5.53
N LEU A 295 -26.36 -7.43 6.56
CA LEU A 295 -26.07 -7.08 7.94
C LEU A 295 -24.65 -7.58 8.24
N ALA A 296 -23.79 -6.72 8.79
CA ALA A 296 -22.43 -7.06 9.17
C ALA A 296 -22.28 -6.98 10.69
N HIS A 297 -21.71 -8.04 11.25
CA HIS A 297 -21.21 -8.14 12.60
C HIS A 297 -19.73 -7.74 12.61
N ALA A 298 -19.40 -6.71 13.39
CA ALA A 298 -18.03 -6.22 13.49
C ALA A 298 -17.37 -6.69 14.80
N THR A 299 -16.23 -7.37 14.68
CA THR A 299 -15.33 -7.66 15.81
C THR A 299 -14.03 -6.89 15.61
N VAL A 300 -13.62 -6.16 16.65
CA VAL A 300 -12.43 -5.30 16.60
C VAL A 300 -11.31 -5.98 17.36
N PHE A 301 -10.15 -6.13 16.72
CA PHE A 301 -8.95 -6.68 17.33
C PHE A 301 -7.95 -5.55 17.62
N GLN A 302 -7.81 -5.23 18.91
CA GLN A 302 -6.76 -4.35 19.45
C GLN A 302 -6.64 -3.00 18.73
N ASP A 303 -7.76 -2.39 18.30
CA ASP A 303 -7.81 -1.16 17.49
C ASP A 303 -7.00 -1.17 16.17
N ARG A 304 -6.59 -2.35 15.69
CA ARG A 304 -5.69 -2.53 14.54
C ARG A 304 -6.36 -3.20 13.34
N LEU A 305 -7.32 -4.07 13.59
CA LEU A 305 -8.05 -4.80 12.57
C LEU A 305 -9.53 -4.89 12.95
N THR A 306 -10.42 -4.75 11.99
CA THR A 306 -11.83 -5.10 12.17
C THR A 306 -12.17 -6.26 11.26
N ARG A 307 -12.65 -7.36 11.84
CA ARG A 307 -13.28 -8.45 11.10
C ARG A 307 -14.75 -8.11 10.93
N LEU A 308 -15.23 -8.21 9.69
CA LEU A 308 -16.64 -8.03 9.35
C LEU A 308 -17.16 -9.37 8.88
N ARG A 309 -18.10 -9.95 9.62
CA ARG A 309 -18.83 -11.17 9.25
C ARG A 309 -20.23 -10.78 8.79
N MET A 310 -20.57 -11.12 7.56
CA MET A 310 -21.87 -10.80 6.96
C MET A 310 -22.74 -12.05 6.89
N ASP A 311 -24.01 -11.91 7.28
CA ASP A 311 -24.97 -13.02 7.39
C ASP A 311 -25.46 -13.53 6.04
N ARG A 312 -25.20 -12.75 4.98
CA ARG A 312 -25.58 -13.08 3.61
C ARG A 312 -24.32 -13.27 2.78
N SER A 313 -24.05 -14.51 2.40
CA SER A 313 -22.95 -14.80 1.49
C SER A 313 -23.28 -14.44 0.03
N VAL A 314 -22.23 -14.15 -0.72
CA VAL A 314 -22.28 -13.98 -2.17
C VAL A 314 -21.48 -15.12 -2.75
N THR A 315 -22.00 -15.82 -3.77
CA THR A 315 -21.27 -16.89 -4.44
C THR A 315 -19.93 -16.36 -4.93
N HIS A 316 -18.85 -16.84 -4.33
CA HIS A 316 -17.49 -16.36 -4.56
C HIS A 316 -16.52 -17.53 -4.70
N ALA A 317 -15.38 -17.25 -5.34
CA ALA A 317 -14.27 -18.17 -5.46
C ALA A 317 -13.05 -17.68 -4.66
N PRO A 318 -12.13 -18.58 -4.26
CA PRO A 318 -10.91 -18.21 -3.56
C PRO A 318 -10.08 -17.17 -4.30
N GLY A 319 -9.53 -16.21 -3.56
CA GLY A 319 -8.76 -15.10 -4.11
C GLY A 319 -9.58 -13.94 -4.67
N GLN A 320 -10.92 -14.02 -4.63
CA GLN A 320 -11.80 -12.90 -4.98
C GLN A 320 -11.96 -11.89 -3.84
N HIS A 321 -12.39 -10.69 -4.21
CA HIS A 321 -12.63 -9.58 -3.29
C HIS A 321 -13.99 -8.94 -3.53
N ILE A 322 -14.42 -8.17 -2.54
CA ILE A 322 -15.65 -7.37 -2.58
C ILE A 322 -15.31 -5.92 -2.28
N TYR A 323 -16.21 -5.01 -2.65
CA TYR A 323 -16.20 -3.65 -2.16
C TYR A 323 -17.29 -3.48 -1.11
N VAL A 324 -16.93 -2.93 0.02
CA VAL A 324 -17.84 -2.63 1.12
C VAL A 324 -18.04 -1.12 1.20
N CYS A 325 -19.30 -0.71 1.23
CA CYS A 325 -19.74 0.63 1.56
C CYS A 325 -20.58 0.55 2.85
N VAL A 326 -20.34 1.49 3.76
CA VAL A 326 -21.01 1.55 5.06
C VAL A 326 -21.81 2.85 5.11
N PRO A 327 -23.12 2.81 4.80
CA PRO A 327 -23.95 4.01 4.69
C PRO A 327 -23.93 4.92 5.92
N SER A 328 -23.80 4.35 7.13
CA SER A 328 -23.72 5.11 8.37
C SER A 328 -22.43 5.94 8.51
N MET A 329 -21.39 5.63 7.71
CA MET A 329 -20.15 6.40 7.66
C MET A 329 -20.05 7.27 6.42
N SER A 330 -20.39 6.70 5.25
CA SER A 330 -20.32 7.36 3.96
C SER A 330 -21.15 6.61 2.93
N LEU A 331 -21.91 7.34 2.11
CA LEU A 331 -22.68 6.80 1.00
C LEU A 331 -21.86 6.62 -0.28
N ILE A 332 -20.66 7.22 -0.33
CA ILE A 332 -19.86 7.36 -1.56
C ILE A 332 -18.55 6.57 -1.46
N GLN A 333 -18.06 6.28 -0.26
CA GLN A 333 -16.80 5.56 -0.05
C GLN A 333 -16.99 4.05 -0.17
N TRP A 334 -16.42 3.48 -1.24
CA TRP A 334 -16.39 2.04 -1.49
C TRP A 334 -14.97 1.52 -1.31
N HIS A 335 -14.76 0.64 -0.32
CA HIS A 335 -13.44 0.10 0.01
C HIS A 335 -13.31 -1.37 -0.37
N PRO A 336 -12.25 -1.77 -1.08
CA PRO A 336 -12.03 -3.17 -1.44
C PRO A 336 -11.51 -3.97 -0.23
N PHE A 337 -12.04 -5.17 -0.05
CA PHE A 337 -11.54 -6.15 0.92
C PHE A 337 -11.58 -7.56 0.32
N THR A 338 -10.51 -8.32 0.56
CA THR A 338 -10.42 -9.74 0.20
C THR A 338 -11.43 -10.53 1.00
N ILE A 339 -12.06 -11.49 0.34
CA ILE A 339 -12.91 -12.46 1.01
C ILE A 339 -11.98 -13.46 1.70
N SER A 340 -12.07 -13.58 3.03
CA SER A 340 -11.25 -14.52 3.80
C SER A 340 -12.00 -15.81 4.18
N SER A 341 -13.32 -15.81 4.05
CA SER A 341 -14.16 -17.01 4.22
C SER A 341 -13.97 -17.99 3.06
N SER A 342 -13.93 -19.29 3.36
CA SER A 342 -14.08 -20.36 2.37
C SER A 342 -15.53 -20.86 2.27
N ASP A 343 -16.33 -20.61 3.31
CA ASP A 343 -17.73 -21.01 3.38
C ASP A 343 -18.64 -20.14 2.52
N GLN A 344 -19.69 -20.76 1.97
CA GLN A 344 -20.73 -20.06 1.20
C GLN A 344 -21.94 -19.67 2.06
N THR A 345 -21.89 -19.90 3.37
CA THR A 345 -22.99 -19.59 4.31
C THR A 345 -22.82 -18.18 4.89
N SER A 346 -21.62 -17.86 5.37
CA SER A 346 -21.25 -16.50 5.79
C SER A 346 -20.25 -15.89 4.82
N LEU A 347 -20.01 -14.58 4.95
CA LEU A 347 -18.98 -13.88 4.19
C LEU A 347 -18.15 -13.07 5.15
N THR A 348 -16.85 -13.36 5.23
CA THR A 348 -15.96 -12.71 6.19
C THR A 348 -14.88 -11.92 5.46
N VAL A 349 -14.64 -10.69 5.92
CA VAL A 349 -13.56 -9.83 5.43
C VAL A 349 -12.80 -9.19 6.59
N HIS A 350 -11.50 -8.98 6.40
CA HIS A 350 -10.61 -8.40 7.40
C HIS A 350 -10.10 -7.02 6.95
N ALA A 351 -10.41 -5.99 7.73
CA ALA A 351 -10.14 -4.59 7.40
C ALA A 351 -9.10 -3.98 8.35
N ARG A 352 -7.87 -3.77 7.86
CA ARG A 352 -6.77 -3.18 8.65
C ARG A 352 -6.90 -1.67 8.82
N ALA A 353 -6.64 -1.19 10.04
CA ALA A 353 -6.61 0.22 10.40
C ALA A 353 -5.42 0.95 9.75
N VAL A 354 -5.65 1.55 8.58
CA VAL A 354 -4.60 2.30 7.84
C VAL A 354 -4.92 3.80 7.80
N GLY A 355 -6.15 4.18 7.46
CA GLY A 355 -6.54 5.58 7.36
C GLY A 355 -8.02 5.81 7.09
N GLY A 356 -8.48 7.03 7.38
CA GLY A 356 -9.83 7.52 7.05
C GLY A 356 -10.95 6.56 7.46
N PHE A 357 -11.50 5.85 6.47
CA PHE A 357 -12.56 4.87 6.60
C PHE A 357 -12.20 3.68 7.51
N THR A 358 -11.05 3.02 7.30
CA THR A 358 -10.73 1.81 8.09
C THR A 358 -10.40 2.14 9.55
N LYS A 359 -9.87 3.33 9.84
CA LYS A 359 -9.73 3.82 11.22
C LYS A 359 -11.07 4.12 11.89
N LYS A 360 -12.07 4.58 11.13
CA LYS A 360 -13.44 4.73 11.65
C LYS A 360 -14.09 3.37 11.93
N LEU A 361 -13.78 2.37 11.09
CA LEU A 361 -14.23 1.00 11.26
C LEU A 361 -13.67 0.36 12.55
N CYS A 362 -12.39 0.57 12.86
CA CYS A 362 -11.82 0.08 14.12
C CYS A 362 -12.32 0.80 15.37
N ARG A 363 -13.01 1.93 15.24
CA ARG A 363 -13.65 2.62 16.37
C ARG A 363 -15.10 2.20 16.58
N TRP A 364 -15.58 1.21 15.83
CA TRP A 364 -16.91 0.70 16.04
C TRP A 364 -17.01 -0.02 17.38
N PRO A 365 -18.12 0.19 18.13
CA PRO A 365 -18.36 -0.59 19.34
C PRO A 365 -18.45 -2.07 18.97
N GLU A 366 -17.82 -2.90 19.78
CA GLU A 366 -17.85 -4.35 19.62
C GLU A 366 -19.29 -4.88 19.61
N ASN A 367 -19.51 -5.97 18.86
CA ASN A 367 -20.79 -6.68 18.75
C ASN A 367 -21.97 -5.83 18.24
N THR A 368 -21.70 -4.73 17.53
CA THR A 368 -22.75 -3.95 16.88
C THR A 368 -23.03 -4.43 15.46
N GLN A 369 -24.30 -4.67 15.16
CA GLN A 369 -24.78 -4.96 13.81
C GLN A 369 -24.98 -3.66 13.03
N ARG A 370 -24.46 -3.61 11.79
CA ARG A 370 -24.66 -2.47 10.89
C ARG A 370 -25.00 -2.93 9.48
N ARG A 371 -25.85 -2.15 8.81
CA ARG A 371 -26.15 -2.37 7.39
C ARG A 371 -24.95 -1.96 6.56
N VAL A 372 -24.52 -2.86 5.70
CA VAL A 372 -23.44 -2.63 4.73
C VAL A 372 -23.95 -2.93 3.32
N ILE A 373 -23.40 -2.21 2.35
CA ILE A 373 -23.65 -2.44 0.94
C ILE A 373 -22.40 -3.12 0.38
N LEU A 374 -22.59 -4.32 -0.15
CA LEU A 374 -21.56 -5.16 -0.73
C LEU A 374 -21.65 -5.06 -2.24
N ALA A 375 -20.54 -4.81 -2.92
CA ALA A 375 -20.44 -4.95 -4.38
C ALA A 375 -19.42 -6.03 -4.71
N GLY A 376 -19.80 -7.04 -5.49
CA GLY A 376 -18.91 -8.14 -5.87
C GLY A 376 -19.63 -9.45 -6.18
N PRO A 377 -18.88 -10.55 -6.37
CA PRO A 377 -17.43 -10.66 -6.23
C PRO A 377 -16.68 -10.08 -7.44
N TYR A 378 -15.42 -9.72 -7.20
CA TYR A 378 -14.46 -9.22 -8.17
C TYR A 378 -13.13 -9.96 -8.06
N GLY A 379 -12.35 -9.95 -9.13
CA GLY A 379 -11.08 -10.66 -9.19
C GLY A 379 -11.22 -12.03 -9.84
N GLU A 380 -10.07 -12.62 -10.14
CA GLU A 380 -9.94 -13.95 -10.73
C GLU A 380 -9.87 -14.98 -9.61
N SER A 381 -10.46 -16.16 -9.84
CA SER A 381 -10.31 -17.30 -8.94
C SER A 381 -8.87 -17.81 -9.04
N VAL A 382 -8.24 -18.06 -7.90
CA VAL A 382 -6.92 -18.70 -7.86
C VAL A 382 -7.08 -20.16 -7.53
N GLN A 383 -6.54 -21.00 -8.41
CA GLN A 383 -6.52 -22.45 -8.23
C GLN A 383 -5.07 -22.88 -8.18
N VAL A 384 -4.68 -23.50 -7.07
CA VAL A 384 -3.32 -23.96 -6.82
C VAL A 384 -3.28 -25.47 -6.65
N GLY A 385 -2.16 -26.08 -7.03
CA GLY A 385 -1.88 -27.51 -6.79
C GLY A 385 -2.87 -28.47 -7.47
N ARG A 386 -3.59 -28.02 -8.50
CA ARG A 386 -4.56 -28.86 -9.24
C ARG A 386 -3.95 -29.64 -10.41
N SER A 387 -2.76 -29.26 -10.84
CA SER A 387 -2.05 -29.91 -11.95
C SER A 387 -1.07 -30.95 -11.41
N SER A 388 -0.94 -32.09 -12.08
CA SER A 388 -0.11 -33.23 -11.62
C SER A 388 1.40 -32.96 -11.69
N ASP A 389 1.81 -31.93 -12.41
CA ASP A 389 3.19 -31.45 -12.49
C ASP A 389 3.62 -30.60 -11.27
N ILE A 390 2.68 -30.17 -10.43
CA ILE A 390 2.97 -29.32 -9.27
C ILE A 390 3.44 -30.18 -8.09
N GLN A 391 4.69 -30.00 -7.66
CA GLN A 391 5.29 -30.76 -6.56
C GLN A 391 5.08 -30.09 -5.20
N LYS A 392 5.16 -28.75 -5.16
CA LYS A 392 5.15 -27.97 -3.92
C LYS A 392 4.29 -26.71 -4.06
N VAL A 393 3.57 -26.36 -3.00
CA VAL A 393 2.81 -25.09 -2.89
C VAL A 393 3.37 -24.29 -1.72
N VAL A 394 3.77 -23.05 -1.99
CA VAL A 394 4.38 -22.14 -1.00
C VAL A 394 3.51 -20.90 -0.83
N PHE A 395 2.99 -20.72 0.38
CA PHE A 395 2.19 -19.58 0.77
C PHE A 395 3.04 -18.59 1.57
N VAL A 396 3.12 -17.34 1.12
CA VAL A 396 3.88 -16.28 1.80
C VAL A 396 2.95 -15.12 2.11
N ALA A 397 2.59 -14.94 3.38
CA ALA A 397 1.74 -13.86 3.87
C ALA A 397 2.51 -12.87 4.76
N ALA A 398 2.05 -11.62 4.79
CA ALA A 398 2.48 -10.66 5.81
C ALA A 398 1.31 -9.81 6.34
N GLY A 399 1.21 -9.72 7.67
CA GLY A 399 0.14 -9.02 8.38
C GLY A 399 -1.24 -9.51 7.94
N SER A 400 -2.15 -8.58 7.61
CA SER A 400 -3.51 -8.89 7.12
C SER A 400 -3.56 -9.58 5.76
N GLY A 401 -2.42 -9.78 5.08
CA GLY A 401 -2.35 -10.49 3.80
C GLY A 401 -2.73 -11.98 3.90
N LEU A 402 -2.77 -12.54 5.11
CA LEU A 402 -3.24 -13.89 5.35
C LEU A 402 -4.71 -14.09 4.93
N ALA A 403 -5.53 -13.03 4.92
CA ALA A 403 -6.91 -13.05 4.43
C ALA A 403 -7.05 -13.56 2.99
N TYR A 404 -6.02 -13.37 2.15
CA TYR A 404 -5.99 -13.88 0.79
C TYR A 404 -5.61 -15.36 0.71
N ILE A 405 -4.75 -15.80 1.62
CA ILE A 405 -4.15 -17.14 1.60
C ILE A 405 -5.11 -18.18 2.19
N VAL A 406 -5.77 -17.87 3.30
CA VAL A 406 -6.70 -18.78 3.99
C VAL A 406 -7.73 -19.43 3.05
N PRO A 407 -8.54 -18.70 2.27
CA PRO A 407 -9.55 -19.32 1.42
C PRO A 407 -8.95 -20.16 0.29
N ILE A 408 -7.75 -19.79 -0.20
CA ILE A 408 -7.03 -20.54 -1.24
C ILE A 408 -6.51 -21.86 -0.65
N LEU A 409 -5.94 -21.81 0.55
CA LEU A 409 -5.49 -22.98 1.28
C LEU A 409 -6.66 -23.93 1.57
N MET A 410 -7.79 -23.38 2.03
CA MET A 410 -8.98 -24.17 2.33
C MET A 410 -9.57 -24.86 1.09
N ASP A 411 -9.70 -24.14 -0.03
CA ASP A 411 -10.14 -24.74 -1.30
C ASP A 411 -9.16 -25.82 -1.78
N PHE A 412 -7.86 -25.60 -1.62
CA PHE A 412 -6.85 -26.59 -1.93
C PHE A 412 -7.00 -27.86 -1.06
N LEU A 413 -7.13 -27.72 0.26
CA LEU A 413 -7.31 -28.84 1.19
C LEU A 413 -8.63 -29.60 0.91
N GLN A 414 -9.72 -28.89 0.61
CA GLN A 414 -11.00 -29.52 0.25
C GLN A 414 -10.93 -30.26 -1.10
N ALA A 415 -10.28 -29.67 -2.11
CA ALA A 415 -10.12 -30.31 -3.41
C ALA A 415 -9.30 -31.60 -3.33
N ARG A 416 -8.39 -31.71 -2.36
CA ARG A 416 -7.61 -32.93 -2.10
C ARG A 416 -8.40 -34.06 -1.46
N ARG A 417 -9.43 -33.76 -0.66
CA ARG A 417 -10.31 -34.81 -0.11
C ARG A 417 -11.07 -35.58 -1.21
N HIS A 418 -11.31 -34.94 -2.35
CA HIS A 418 -12.10 -35.52 -3.45
C HIS A 418 -11.28 -35.91 -4.68
N SER A 419 -9.98 -35.59 -4.74
CA SER A 419 -9.13 -35.89 -5.90
C SER A 419 -7.75 -36.38 -5.46
N LYS A 420 -7.20 -37.38 -6.17
CA LYS A 420 -5.80 -37.84 -6.04
C LYS A 420 -4.81 -36.80 -6.58
N ALA A 421 -4.89 -35.56 -6.13
CA ALA A 421 -3.98 -34.49 -6.54
C ALA A 421 -2.61 -34.66 -5.85
N ASN A 422 -1.57 -34.86 -6.67
CA ASN A 422 -0.21 -35.34 -6.32
C ASN A 422 0.75 -34.34 -5.64
N CYS A 423 0.29 -33.20 -5.08
CA CYS A 423 1.22 -32.22 -4.50
C CYS A 423 1.79 -32.64 -3.12
N GLY A 424 3.03 -33.10 -3.06
CA GLY A 424 3.59 -33.71 -1.84
C GLY A 424 3.82 -32.76 -0.65
N ARG A 425 3.97 -31.44 -0.84
CA ARG A 425 4.38 -30.51 0.23
C ARG A 425 3.70 -29.15 0.17
N VAL A 426 3.22 -28.67 1.33
CA VAL A 426 2.61 -27.35 1.50
C VAL A 426 3.32 -26.59 2.59
N GLU A 427 3.86 -25.42 2.27
CA GLU A 427 4.60 -24.59 3.23
C GLU A 427 3.94 -23.23 3.35
N ILE A 428 3.62 -22.82 4.58
CA ILE A 428 3.01 -21.53 4.87
C ILE A 428 3.98 -20.75 5.74
N VAL A 429 4.38 -19.57 5.25
CA VAL A 429 5.16 -18.62 6.03
C VAL A 429 4.36 -17.35 6.21
N TRP A 430 4.11 -17.00 7.47
CA TRP A 430 3.37 -15.80 7.84
C TRP A 430 4.24 -14.85 8.66
N CYS A 431 4.43 -13.64 8.13
CA CYS A 431 5.18 -12.58 8.81
C CYS A 431 4.21 -11.63 9.56
N VAL A 432 4.26 -11.64 10.89
CA VAL A 432 3.52 -10.71 11.75
C VAL A 432 4.46 -9.71 12.42
N ARG A 433 3.94 -8.55 12.82
CA ARG A 433 4.76 -7.56 13.52
C ARG A 433 4.89 -7.94 14.99
N ASP A 434 3.74 -8.12 15.64
CA ASP A 434 3.56 -8.46 17.04
C ASP A 434 2.91 -9.86 17.10
N PRO A 435 3.26 -10.71 18.07
CA PRO A 435 2.76 -12.10 18.15
C PRO A 435 1.24 -12.16 18.31
N ASP A 436 0.64 -11.17 18.97
CA ASP A 436 -0.81 -11.10 19.18
C ASP A 436 -1.60 -10.90 17.87
N GLU A 437 -0.95 -10.48 16.78
CA GLU A 437 -1.60 -10.37 15.45
C GLU A 437 -2.08 -11.73 14.93
N VAL A 438 -1.62 -12.84 15.53
CA VAL A 438 -2.11 -14.19 15.24
C VAL A 438 -3.60 -14.37 15.59
N GLN A 439 -4.10 -13.65 16.60
CA GLN A 439 -5.53 -13.66 16.99
C GLN A 439 -6.45 -13.21 15.85
N TRP A 440 -5.94 -12.47 14.86
CA TRP A 440 -6.73 -11.97 13.74
C TRP A 440 -7.34 -13.09 12.89
N PHE A 441 -6.64 -14.21 12.76
CA PHE A 441 -7.01 -15.35 11.89
C PHE A 441 -7.01 -16.67 12.65
N GLN A 442 -7.19 -16.62 13.98
CA GLN A 442 -7.09 -17.82 14.82
C GLN A 442 -8.07 -18.91 14.38
N GLU A 443 -9.37 -18.60 14.31
CA GLU A 443 -10.41 -19.54 13.88
C GLU A 443 -10.12 -20.12 12.48
N GLU A 444 -9.71 -19.26 11.55
CA GLU A 444 -9.40 -19.67 10.18
C GLU A 444 -8.17 -20.58 10.08
N LEU A 445 -7.15 -20.33 10.90
CA LEU A 445 -5.94 -21.16 10.95
C LEU A 445 -6.19 -22.49 11.66
N GLU A 446 -6.95 -22.50 12.76
CA GLU A 446 -7.36 -23.73 13.45
C GLU A 446 -8.10 -24.65 12.48
N MET A 447 -9.13 -24.13 11.78
CA MET A 447 -9.86 -24.92 10.79
C MET A 447 -8.95 -25.44 9.67
N ALA A 448 -7.95 -24.67 9.24
CA ALA A 448 -7.04 -25.09 8.16
C ALA A 448 -6.06 -26.17 8.62
N LEU A 449 -5.53 -26.05 9.84
CA LEU A 449 -4.65 -27.03 10.46
C LEU A 449 -5.39 -28.36 10.71
N ASP A 450 -6.62 -28.29 11.21
CA ASP A 450 -7.45 -29.47 11.47
C ASP A 450 -7.89 -30.16 10.18
N ALA A 451 -8.23 -29.37 9.15
CA ALA A 451 -8.53 -29.91 7.82
C ALA A 451 -7.34 -30.64 7.20
N ALA A 452 -6.11 -30.15 7.44
CA ALA A 452 -4.88 -30.77 6.98
C ALA A 452 -4.52 -32.03 7.79
N GLN A 453 -4.70 -32.01 9.12
CA GLN A 453 -4.48 -33.19 9.97
C GLN A 453 -5.45 -34.32 9.60
N GLY A 454 -6.75 -34.03 9.48
CA GLY A 454 -7.72 -35.06 9.09
C GLY A 454 -7.45 -35.68 7.72
N TYR A 455 -6.75 -34.98 6.82
CA TYR A 455 -6.28 -35.55 5.56
C TYR A 455 -5.10 -36.51 5.76
N LEU A 456 -4.13 -36.14 6.62
CA LEU A 456 -3.02 -37.03 7.00
C LEU A 456 -3.54 -38.33 7.61
N ASP A 457 -4.46 -38.23 8.55
CA ASP A 457 -5.05 -39.39 9.23
C ASP A 457 -5.79 -40.32 8.22
N THR A 458 -6.48 -39.74 7.23
CA THR A 458 -7.14 -40.50 6.17
C THR A 458 -6.12 -41.22 5.29
N MET A 459 -5.01 -40.56 4.95
CA MET A 459 -3.93 -41.16 4.15
C MET A 459 -3.21 -42.29 4.90
N GLU A 460 -2.96 -42.14 6.20
CA GLU A 460 -2.39 -43.19 7.03
C GLU A 460 -3.30 -44.41 7.07
N LYS A 461 -4.61 -44.19 7.24
CA LYS A 461 -5.61 -45.27 7.23
C LYS A 461 -5.70 -45.98 5.87
N GLU A 462 -5.73 -45.24 4.76
CA GLU A 462 -5.71 -45.84 3.40
C GLU A 462 -4.43 -46.67 3.14
N LYS A 463 -3.30 -46.27 3.72
CA LYS A 463 -2.01 -46.99 3.60
C LYS A 463 -1.96 -48.23 4.48
N GLU A 464 -2.51 -48.15 5.69
CA GLU A 464 -2.62 -49.28 6.61
C GLU A 464 -3.55 -50.37 6.03
N GLU A 465 -4.67 -49.97 5.44
CA GLU A 465 -5.58 -50.87 4.71
C GLU A 465 -4.95 -51.49 3.45
N ALA A 466 -3.93 -50.84 2.86
CA ALA A 466 -3.22 -51.33 1.67
C ALA A 466 -2.01 -52.26 1.96
N GLY A 467 -1.62 -52.44 3.23
CA GLY A 467 -0.59 -53.41 3.64
C GLY A 467 0.84 -53.14 3.13
N LEU A 468 1.20 -51.90 2.79
CA LEU A 468 2.57 -51.54 2.38
C LEU A 468 3.45 -51.14 3.58
N ILE A 469 4.67 -51.70 3.68
CA ILE A 469 5.70 -51.32 4.66
C ILE A 469 6.29 -49.96 4.27
N VAL A 470 6.38 -49.05 5.26
CA VAL A 470 6.81 -47.65 5.14
C VAL A 470 8.32 -47.55 4.86
N PRO A 471 8.77 -46.93 3.75
CA PRO A 471 10.08 -46.30 3.69
C PRO A 471 9.98 -44.91 4.32
N ASP A 472 10.85 -44.60 5.28
CA ASP A 472 10.97 -43.25 5.87
C ASP A 472 11.31 -42.21 4.79
N GLY A 473 10.30 -41.47 4.33
CA GLY A 473 10.40 -40.43 3.31
C GLY A 473 9.36 -39.32 3.50
N PRO A 474 9.64 -38.07 3.07
CA PRO A 474 8.97 -36.85 3.54
C PRO A 474 7.61 -36.64 2.86
N GLU A 475 6.58 -37.34 3.34
CA GLU A 475 5.22 -37.29 2.79
C GLU A 475 4.34 -36.33 3.61
N THR A 476 3.95 -35.20 3.00
CA THR A 476 2.80 -34.34 3.35
C THR A 476 2.76 -33.59 4.69
N GLN A 477 3.86 -33.00 5.17
CA GLN A 477 3.75 -32.02 6.26
C GLN A 477 3.22 -30.66 5.75
N LEU A 478 2.04 -30.25 6.20
CA LEU A 478 1.68 -28.83 6.23
C LEU A 478 2.54 -28.17 7.30
N ARG A 479 3.53 -27.37 6.89
CA ARG A 479 4.37 -26.62 7.83
C ARG A 479 3.90 -25.16 7.89
N LEU A 480 3.46 -24.71 9.07
CA LEU A 480 3.17 -23.30 9.33
C LEU A 480 4.34 -22.67 10.12
N THR A 481 5.02 -21.70 9.51
CA THR A 481 6.10 -20.94 10.15
C THR A 481 5.67 -19.48 10.36
N ILE A 482 5.69 -19.02 11.61
CA ILE A 482 5.30 -17.65 11.98
C ILE A 482 6.55 -16.85 12.33
N HIS A 483 6.85 -15.84 11.50
CA HIS A 483 7.93 -14.89 11.74
C HIS A 483 7.40 -13.63 12.45
N TYR A 484 7.97 -13.29 13.61
CA TYR A 484 7.59 -12.09 14.37
C TYR A 484 8.78 -11.17 14.69
N THR A 485 8.51 -9.87 14.86
CA THR A 485 9.56 -8.83 14.99
C THR A 485 9.60 -8.09 16.34
N ARG A 486 8.48 -8.04 17.09
CA ARG A 486 8.35 -7.34 18.38
C ARG A 486 7.93 -8.32 19.49
N LEU A 487 8.27 -7.98 20.73
CA LEU A 487 7.81 -8.69 21.94
C LEU A 487 6.38 -8.26 22.28
N SER A 488 5.62 -9.12 22.97
CA SER A 488 4.26 -8.80 23.42
C SER A 488 4.29 -7.67 24.48
N PHE A 489 3.15 -7.01 24.70
CA PHE A 489 3.05 -5.90 25.66
C PHE A 489 3.37 -6.34 27.10
N GLU A 490 2.95 -7.56 27.48
CA GLU A 490 3.17 -8.17 28.80
C GLU A 490 4.66 -8.50 29.05
N GLU A 491 5.40 -8.91 28.01
CA GLU A 491 6.85 -9.15 28.09
C GLU A 491 7.66 -7.85 28.22
N GLN A 492 7.17 -6.73 27.67
CA GLN A 492 7.80 -5.43 27.87
C GLN A 492 7.67 -4.94 29.32
N GLU A 493 6.61 -5.36 30.03
CA GLU A 493 6.37 -5.05 31.43
C GLU A 493 7.17 -5.95 32.39
N SER A 494 7.28 -7.25 32.09
CA SER A 494 8.03 -8.21 32.93
C SER A 494 9.55 -8.05 32.86
N LEU A 495 10.09 -7.44 31.80
CA LEU A 495 11.51 -7.09 31.67
C LEU A 495 11.93 -5.85 32.50
N VAL A 496 11.00 -5.20 33.20
CA VAL A 496 11.31 -4.13 34.16
C VAL A 496 11.74 -4.75 35.50
N VAL A 497 12.93 -5.35 35.53
CA VAL A 497 13.59 -5.78 36.78
C VAL A 497 14.43 -4.62 37.35
N PRO A 498 14.35 -4.30 38.66
CA PRO A 498 15.18 -3.26 39.26
C PRO A 498 16.66 -3.66 39.23
N ALA A 499 17.52 -2.74 38.77
CA ALA A 499 18.94 -3.00 38.53
C ALA A 499 19.70 -3.44 39.80
N PRO A 500 20.50 -4.52 39.75
CA PRO A 500 21.47 -4.81 40.81
C PRO A 500 22.69 -3.89 40.70
N ARG A 501 23.23 -3.53 41.87
CA ARG A 501 24.45 -2.72 42.03
C ARG A 501 25.69 -3.44 41.46
N HIS A 502 26.58 -2.63 40.90
CA HIS A 502 27.86 -2.95 40.28
C HIS A 502 28.69 -4.09 40.92
N GLN A 503 29.27 -4.94 40.07
CA GLN A 503 30.66 -5.37 40.21
C GLN A 503 31.31 -5.63 38.83
N HIS A 504 32.56 -5.21 38.72
CA HIS A 504 33.46 -5.43 37.57
C HIS A 504 33.96 -6.87 37.55
N GLN A 505 33.88 -7.56 36.40
CA GLN A 505 34.87 -8.55 35.97
C GLN A 505 34.74 -8.80 34.45
N GLY A 506 35.88 -9.09 33.83
CA GLY A 506 36.07 -9.01 32.38
C GLY A 506 35.87 -10.32 31.61
N SER A 507 35.82 -10.12 30.28
CA SER A 507 36.00 -11.07 29.17
C SER A 507 35.11 -12.31 29.11
N SER A 508 34.20 -12.30 28.12
CA SER A 508 34.28 -13.25 27.01
C SER A 508 33.61 -12.67 25.77
N THR A 509 34.21 -12.99 24.64
CA THR A 509 33.82 -12.60 23.30
C THR A 509 32.55 -13.34 22.90
N SER A 510 31.44 -12.63 22.66
CA SER A 510 30.34 -13.17 21.88
C SER A 510 29.99 -12.18 20.76
N THR A 511 30.27 -12.65 19.55
CA THR A 511 29.61 -12.24 18.31
C THR A 511 28.13 -11.99 18.60
N SER A 512 27.61 -10.81 18.28
CA SER A 512 26.17 -10.60 18.20
C SER A 512 25.62 -11.32 16.98
N ALA A 513 25.56 -12.65 17.06
CA ALA A 513 24.45 -13.37 16.45
C ALA A 513 23.19 -12.76 17.06
N VAL A 514 22.25 -12.34 16.21
CA VAL A 514 20.86 -12.26 16.67
C VAL A 514 20.55 -13.71 17.01
N ALA A 515 20.49 -14.03 18.30
CA ALA A 515 20.18 -15.37 18.73
C ALA A 515 18.83 -15.75 18.13
N THR A 516 18.85 -16.71 17.21
CA THR A 516 17.67 -17.52 16.92
C THR A 516 17.32 -18.16 18.25
N LEU A 517 16.34 -17.61 18.97
CA LEU A 517 15.81 -18.28 20.16
C LEU A 517 15.39 -19.67 19.71
N THR A 518 15.79 -20.68 20.47
CA THR A 518 15.37 -22.06 20.21
C THR A 518 13.86 -22.15 20.35
N THR A 519 13.21 -23.10 19.67
CA THR A 519 11.74 -23.28 19.66
C THR A 519 11.18 -23.27 21.09
N GLU A 520 11.91 -23.83 22.05
CA GLU A 520 11.56 -23.90 23.47
C GLU A 520 11.60 -22.54 24.21
N GLU A 521 12.56 -21.68 23.90
CA GLU A 521 12.66 -20.35 24.53
C GLU A 521 11.58 -19.39 23.99
N ALA A 522 11.19 -19.55 22.71
CA ALA A 522 10.05 -18.85 22.12
C ALA A 522 8.73 -19.34 22.71
N LYS A 523 8.54 -20.67 22.90
CA LYS A 523 7.36 -21.26 23.55
C LYS A 523 7.10 -20.69 24.95
N LYS A 524 8.15 -20.47 25.75
CA LYS A 524 8.04 -19.89 27.10
C LYS A 524 7.69 -18.39 27.11
N ALA A 525 8.19 -17.63 26.14
CA ALA A 525 7.90 -16.21 25.92
C ALA A 525 6.47 -15.97 25.40
N LEU A 526 5.94 -16.93 24.64
CA LEU A 526 4.66 -16.85 23.92
C LEU A 526 3.50 -17.55 24.65
N SER A 527 3.65 -17.96 25.92
CA SER A 527 2.68 -18.86 26.59
C SER A 527 1.21 -18.40 26.58
N ASN A 528 0.96 -17.09 26.47
CA ASN A 528 -0.38 -16.49 26.44
C ASN A 528 -0.91 -16.24 25.02
N VAL A 529 -0.14 -16.56 23.99
CA VAL A 529 -0.45 -16.32 22.57
C VAL A 529 -1.07 -17.59 21.96
N PRO A 530 -2.12 -17.50 21.13
CA PRO A 530 -2.67 -18.67 20.43
C PRO A 530 -1.60 -19.41 19.65
N PHE A 531 -1.69 -20.75 19.61
CA PHE A 531 -0.73 -21.66 18.95
C PHE A 531 0.70 -21.70 19.51
N ALA A 532 0.96 -21.11 20.67
CA ALA A 532 2.30 -21.18 21.29
C ALA A 532 2.69 -22.60 21.72
N GLY A 533 1.72 -23.45 22.07
CA GLY A 533 1.94 -24.85 22.46
C GLY A 533 1.64 -25.87 21.36
N ASP A 534 1.32 -25.43 20.14
CA ASP A 534 0.96 -26.33 19.05
C ASP A 534 2.23 -26.73 18.26
N ASP A 535 2.59 -28.01 18.29
CA ASP A 535 3.79 -28.51 17.62
C ASP A 535 3.70 -28.43 16.08
N ARG A 536 2.51 -28.17 15.52
CA ARG A 536 2.31 -27.91 14.09
C ARG A 536 2.78 -26.52 13.66
N VAL A 537 3.06 -25.63 14.62
CA VAL A 537 3.39 -24.21 14.37
C VAL A 537 4.81 -23.88 14.82
N GLU A 538 5.67 -23.52 13.86
CA GLU A 538 7.04 -23.12 14.12
C GLU A 538 7.13 -21.60 14.32
N TRP A 539 7.62 -21.16 15.48
CA TRP A 539 7.78 -19.74 15.81
C TRP A 539 9.22 -19.27 15.61
N VAL A 540 9.41 -18.26 14.75
CA VAL A 540 10.74 -17.73 14.41
C VAL A 540 10.83 -16.23 14.70
N ARG A 541 11.75 -15.85 15.60
CA ARG A 541 12.02 -14.45 15.93
C ARG A 541 13.01 -13.82 14.96
N SER A 542 12.57 -13.53 13.73
CA SER A 542 13.41 -12.84 12.76
C SER A 542 12.57 -12.17 11.68
N ARG A 543 13.18 -11.21 10.96
CA ARG A 543 12.59 -10.71 9.72
C ARG A 543 12.93 -11.67 8.60
N LEU A 544 11.91 -12.26 7.98
CA LEU A 544 12.07 -13.15 6.82
C LEU A 544 12.76 -12.42 5.65
N ASP A 545 13.84 -13.01 5.14
CA ASP A 545 14.37 -12.66 3.82
C ASP A 545 13.58 -13.43 2.76
N VAL A 546 12.50 -12.80 2.28
CA VAL A 546 11.58 -13.37 1.28
C VAL A 546 12.33 -13.82 0.02
N SER A 547 13.40 -13.11 -0.36
CA SER A 547 14.13 -13.41 -1.58
C SER A 547 15.00 -14.65 -1.45
N GLN A 548 15.64 -14.82 -0.29
CA GLN A 548 16.39 -16.02 0.01
C GLN A 548 15.46 -17.22 0.22
N TYR A 549 14.43 -17.06 1.06
CA TYR A 549 13.49 -18.12 1.37
C TYR A 549 12.82 -18.70 0.10
N VAL A 550 12.24 -17.85 -0.75
CA VAL A 550 11.59 -18.31 -2.00
C VAL A 550 12.57 -18.98 -2.95
N ARG A 551 13.84 -18.57 -2.97
CA ARG A 551 14.88 -19.22 -3.77
C ARG A 551 15.16 -20.63 -3.27
N GLU A 552 15.35 -20.80 -1.97
CA GLU A 552 15.61 -22.12 -1.36
C GLU A 552 14.45 -23.08 -1.65
N GLN A 553 13.21 -22.58 -1.65
CA GLN A 553 12.00 -23.33 -1.94
C GLN A 553 11.90 -23.79 -3.41
N ILE A 554 12.43 -22.99 -4.34
CA ILE A 554 12.49 -23.33 -5.78
C ILE A 554 13.65 -24.30 -6.03
N GLU A 555 14.79 -24.11 -5.37
CA GLU A 555 15.99 -24.95 -5.53
C GLU A 555 15.83 -26.36 -4.93
N GLU A 556 14.91 -26.55 -3.97
CA GLU A 556 14.56 -27.86 -3.40
C GLU A 556 13.81 -28.78 -4.40
N ILE A 557 13.38 -28.26 -5.54
CA ILE A 557 12.56 -29.00 -6.51
C ILE A 557 13.45 -29.68 -7.53
N GLU A 558 13.33 -31.01 -7.61
CA GLU A 558 14.09 -31.84 -8.52
C GLU A 558 13.31 -32.13 -9.82
N GLY A 559 13.94 -31.88 -10.98
CA GLY A 559 13.41 -32.23 -12.31
C GLY A 559 12.53 -31.17 -13.00
N ASP A 560 11.78 -31.59 -14.03
CA ASP A 560 10.89 -30.73 -14.86
C ASP A 560 9.52 -30.45 -14.19
N ARG A 561 9.50 -30.35 -12.85
CA ARG A 561 8.27 -30.15 -12.07
C ARG A 561 8.05 -28.67 -11.76
N ALA A 562 6.79 -28.35 -11.44
CA ALA A 562 6.34 -26.99 -11.20
C ALA A 562 6.16 -26.69 -9.70
N VAL A 563 6.26 -25.41 -9.34
CA VAL A 563 5.94 -24.88 -8.00
C VAL A 563 4.91 -23.78 -8.09
N ASP A 564 3.94 -23.82 -7.18
CA ASP A 564 2.98 -22.73 -7.02
C ASP A 564 3.39 -21.86 -5.84
N ILE A 565 3.58 -20.56 -6.09
CA ILE A 565 3.92 -19.58 -5.06
C ILE A 565 2.76 -18.60 -4.94
N VAL A 566 2.16 -18.52 -3.76
CA VAL A 566 1.04 -17.63 -3.45
C VAL A 566 1.48 -16.57 -2.46
N GLY A 567 1.46 -15.30 -2.87
CA GLY A 567 1.98 -14.19 -2.08
C GLY A 567 0.97 -13.07 -1.81
N CYS A 568 0.83 -12.66 -0.55
CA CYS A 568 0.07 -11.46 -0.20
C CYS A 568 0.72 -10.69 0.97
N GLY A 569 0.91 -9.37 0.80
CA GLY A 569 1.53 -8.54 1.82
C GLY A 569 1.91 -7.14 1.36
N PRO A 570 2.80 -6.45 2.09
CA PRO A 570 3.30 -5.14 1.72
C PRO A 570 3.92 -5.11 0.31
N ALA A 571 3.82 -3.97 -0.38
CA ALA A 571 4.33 -3.81 -1.74
C ALA A 571 5.82 -4.17 -1.91
N LEU A 572 6.63 -3.96 -0.88
CA LEU A 572 8.05 -4.34 -0.89
C LEU A 572 8.22 -5.86 -0.97
N MET A 573 7.46 -6.62 -0.17
CA MET A 573 7.50 -8.08 -0.16
C MET A 573 7.00 -8.64 -1.49
N LEU A 574 5.90 -8.10 -2.03
CA LEU A 574 5.40 -8.51 -3.35
C LEU A 574 6.43 -8.23 -4.44
N ALA A 575 7.09 -7.06 -4.43
CA ALA A 575 8.16 -6.76 -5.39
C ALA A 575 9.34 -7.75 -5.26
N GLN A 576 9.70 -8.16 -4.05
CA GLN A 576 10.74 -9.18 -3.83
C GLN A 576 10.34 -10.54 -4.42
N LEU A 577 9.10 -11.00 -4.18
CA LEU A 577 8.55 -12.22 -4.77
C LEU A 577 8.61 -12.18 -6.31
N HIS A 578 8.09 -11.12 -6.92
CA HIS A 578 8.09 -10.95 -8.37
C HIS A 578 9.50 -10.96 -8.97
N ASN A 579 10.45 -10.26 -8.33
CA ASN A 579 11.83 -10.21 -8.83
C ASN A 579 12.55 -11.56 -8.72
N VAL A 580 12.30 -12.33 -7.66
CA VAL A 580 12.94 -13.64 -7.44
C VAL A 580 12.43 -14.65 -8.45
N VAL A 581 11.10 -14.74 -8.63
CA VAL A 581 10.49 -15.63 -9.61
C VAL A 581 10.96 -15.31 -11.02
N ALA A 582 10.96 -14.03 -11.40
CA ALA A 582 11.43 -13.61 -12.73
C ALA A 582 12.92 -13.92 -12.98
N ALA A 583 13.77 -13.85 -11.94
CA ALA A 583 15.18 -14.21 -12.05
C ALA A 583 15.35 -15.74 -12.24
N HIS A 584 14.57 -16.56 -11.55
CA HIS A 584 14.68 -18.03 -11.61
C HIS A 584 14.12 -18.62 -12.90
N GLU A 585 13.00 -18.08 -13.43
CA GLU A 585 12.41 -18.54 -14.70
C GLU A 585 13.41 -18.46 -15.87
N SER A 586 14.41 -17.57 -15.79
CA SER A 586 15.47 -17.44 -16.79
C SER A 586 16.64 -18.42 -16.67
N LEU A 587 16.76 -19.14 -15.54
CA LEU A 587 17.98 -19.88 -15.18
C LEU A 587 17.78 -21.38 -14.97
N THR A 588 16.66 -21.82 -14.39
CA THR A 588 16.58 -23.17 -13.78
C THR A 588 15.67 -24.17 -14.49
N GLY A 589 14.98 -23.82 -15.58
CA GLY A 589 14.07 -24.73 -16.31
C GLY A 589 12.80 -25.15 -15.54
N CYS A 590 12.82 -25.11 -14.21
CA CYS A 590 11.67 -25.31 -13.32
C CYS A 590 10.58 -24.25 -13.58
N ARG A 591 9.34 -24.70 -13.74
CA ARG A 591 8.18 -23.84 -14.02
C ARG A 591 7.62 -23.28 -12.71
N VAL A 592 7.64 -21.96 -12.55
CA VAL A 592 7.15 -21.29 -11.34
C VAL A 592 5.86 -20.54 -11.63
N ASN A 593 4.76 -20.94 -10.98
CA ASN A 593 3.48 -20.24 -11.07
C ASN A 593 3.36 -19.25 -9.90
N LEU A 594 3.44 -17.95 -10.17
CA LEU A 594 3.31 -16.91 -9.15
C LEU A 594 1.90 -16.33 -9.11
N HIS A 595 1.20 -16.56 -8.00
CA HIS A 595 -0.10 -15.98 -7.68
C HIS A 595 0.08 -14.89 -6.63
N THR A 596 -0.32 -13.66 -6.94
CA THR A 596 -0.24 -12.55 -5.97
C THR A 596 -1.54 -11.76 -5.94
N GLU A 597 -1.89 -11.26 -4.76
CA GLU A 597 -3.05 -10.41 -4.62
C GLU A 597 -2.84 -9.08 -5.37
N ARG A 598 -3.64 -8.83 -6.42
CA ARG A 598 -3.55 -7.64 -7.27
C ARG A 598 -4.55 -6.56 -6.84
N PHE A 599 -4.45 -6.05 -5.62
CA PHE A 599 -5.05 -4.76 -5.31
C PHE A 599 -4.13 -3.65 -5.80
N TYR A 600 -4.49 -3.00 -6.90
CA TYR A 600 -3.82 -1.77 -7.31
C TYR A 600 -4.27 -0.61 -6.42
N ILE A 601 -3.82 -0.60 -5.18
CA ILE A 601 -3.64 0.63 -4.42
C ILE A 601 -2.21 1.06 -4.77
N PRO A 602 -1.98 2.21 -5.43
CA PRO A 602 -0.62 2.69 -5.62
C PRO A 602 0.05 2.69 -4.25
N PRO A 603 1.25 2.10 -4.11
CA PRO A 603 1.81 1.79 -2.81
C PRO A 603 1.87 3.07 -1.96
N PHE A 604 1.05 3.11 -0.91
CA PHE A 604 1.35 3.86 0.29
C PHE A 604 2.59 3.18 0.89
N THR A 605 3.75 3.51 0.35
CA THR A 605 5.00 3.38 1.07
C THR A 605 5.03 4.57 2.03
N PRO A 606 4.81 4.39 3.34
CA PRO A 606 5.37 5.35 4.27
C PRO A 606 6.87 5.35 3.99
N PHE A 607 7.40 6.54 3.79
CA PHE A 607 8.84 6.78 3.87
C PHE A 607 9.30 6.22 5.22
N SER A 608 9.92 5.03 5.20
CA SER A 608 10.58 4.48 6.36
C SER A 608 11.81 5.34 6.61
N PHE A 609 11.69 6.24 7.59
CA PHE A 609 12.84 6.87 8.24
C PHE A 609 13.77 5.76 8.71
N ASN A 610 14.88 5.57 8.01
CA ASN A 610 15.93 4.67 8.45
C ASN A 610 16.57 5.31 9.69
N TYR A 611 16.26 4.76 10.86
CA TYR A 611 16.93 5.10 12.12
C TYR A 611 18.43 4.81 11.92
N LYS A 612 19.26 5.86 12.03
CA LYS A 612 20.71 5.69 12.00
C LYS A 612 21.11 4.90 13.24
N LYS A 613 21.56 3.65 13.07
CA LYS A 613 22.47 3.02 14.04
C LYS A 613 23.72 3.91 14.16
N ALA A 614 24.07 4.26 15.39
CA ALA A 614 25.25 5.06 15.70
C ALA A 614 26.54 4.35 15.22
N PRO A 615 27.59 5.09 14.83
CA PRO A 615 28.86 4.50 14.45
C PRO A 615 29.57 3.93 15.70
N VAL A 616 29.79 2.62 15.71
CA VAL A 616 30.71 1.97 16.65
C VAL A 616 32.11 2.53 16.41
N LYS A 617 32.71 3.11 17.46
CA LYS A 617 34.12 3.56 17.46
C LYS A 617 35.02 2.34 17.26
N LYS A 618 35.87 2.37 16.23
CA LYS A 618 37.02 1.47 16.11
C LYS A 618 38.02 1.81 17.23
N SER A 619 38.23 0.91 18.19
CA SER A 619 39.43 0.95 19.02
C SER A 619 40.64 0.58 18.16
N LYS A 620 41.76 1.25 18.39
CA LYS A 620 43.06 0.87 17.82
C LYS A 620 43.52 -0.38 18.57
N VAL A 621 43.78 -1.45 17.84
CA VAL A 621 44.40 -2.68 18.35
C VAL A 621 45.88 -2.37 18.64
N ALA A 622 46.32 -2.63 19.87
CA ALA A 622 47.73 -2.68 20.26
C ALA A 622 48.35 -4.02 19.85
N PRO A 623 49.68 -4.12 19.62
CA PRO A 623 50.32 -5.38 19.29
C PRO A 623 50.26 -6.36 20.47
N ALA A 624 50.02 -7.64 20.20
CA ALA A 624 49.92 -8.69 21.21
C ALA A 624 51.31 -9.07 21.78
N PRO A 625 51.46 -9.32 23.09
CA PRO A 625 52.77 -9.58 23.71
C PRO A 625 53.08 -11.07 23.95
N TYR A 626 52.42 -12.03 23.27
CA TYR A 626 52.66 -13.46 23.51
C TYR A 626 52.94 -14.24 22.22
N PRO A 627 53.88 -15.22 22.26
CA PRO A 627 54.20 -16.05 21.10
C PRO A 627 52.99 -16.93 20.75
N ALA A 628 52.66 -16.97 19.46
CA ALA A 628 51.53 -17.72 18.93
C ALA A 628 51.67 -19.22 19.25
N LYS A 629 50.67 -19.79 19.93
CA LYS A 629 50.48 -21.24 20.01
C LYS A 629 50.25 -21.79 18.59
N LYS A 630 51.06 -22.77 18.16
CA LYS A 630 50.88 -23.51 16.91
C LYS A 630 49.44 -24.04 16.82
N ALA A 631 48.77 -23.74 15.72
CA ALA A 631 47.45 -24.26 15.40
C ALA A 631 47.49 -25.78 15.25
N ALA A 632 46.57 -26.48 15.91
CA ALA A 632 46.39 -27.92 15.75
C ALA A 632 45.98 -28.25 14.31
N SER A 633 46.58 -29.28 13.73
CA SER A 633 46.28 -29.81 12.40
C SER A 633 44.83 -30.30 12.34
N LYS A 634 44.04 -29.74 11.41
CA LYS A 634 42.66 -30.20 11.15
C LYS A 634 42.68 -31.59 10.49
N ALA A 635 41.73 -32.44 10.91
CA ALA A 635 41.50 -33.77 10.36
C ALA A 635 41.21 -33.75 8.84
N PRO A 636 41.54 -34.83 8.11
CA PRO A 636 41.37 -34.90 6.66
C PRO A 636 39.88 -34.82 6.27
N VAL A 637 39.57 -33.90 5.36
CA VAL A 637 38.23 -33.75 4.77
C VAL A 637 38.07 -34.80 3.67
N ASN A 638 36.92 -35.48 3.66
CA ASN A 638 36.53 -36.51 2.70
C ASN A 638 36.73 -36.03 1.23
N PRO A 639 37.49 -36.75 0.38
CA PRO A 639 37.95 -36.26 -0.94
C PRO A 639 36.89 -36.19 -2.05
N LEU A 640 35.63 -36.52 -1.77
CA LEU A 640 34.58 -36.57 -2.80
C LEU A 640 33.99 -35.20 -3.19
N ILE A 641 34.22 -34.14 -2.41
CA ILE A 641 33.74 -32.78 -2.73
C ILE A 641 34.92 -31.80 -2.64
N GLU A 642 35.49 -31.45 -3.80
CA GLU A 642 36.57 -30.47 -3.90
C GLU A 642 36.04 -29.04 -3.69
N LYS A 643 36.74 -28.23 -2.90
CA LYS A 643 36.42 -26.80 -2.76
C LYS A 643 36.98 -26.05 -3.97
N THR A 644 36.10 -25.38 -4.71
CA THR A 644 36.46 -24.46 -5.81
C THR A 644 36.26 -23.00 -5.36
N PRO A 645 37.16 -22.42 -4.55
CA PRO A 645 37.01 -21.06 -4.07
C PRO A 645 37.17 -20.06 -5.22
N LYS A 646 36.21 -19.15 -5.36
CA LYS A 646 36.29 -18.05 -6.33
C LYS A 646 37.33 -17.01 -5.91
N ASN A 647 38.15 -16.58 -6.85
CA ASN A 647 39.11 -15.50 -6.69
C ASN A 647 38.52 -14.18 -7.19
N PHE A 648 38.15 -13.27 -6.28
CA PHE A 648 37.55 -11.97 -6.63
C PHE A 648 38.57 -10.86 -6.92
N GLY A 649 39.79 -11.25 -7.31
CA GLY A 649 40.82 -10.35 -7.79
C GLY A 649 40.40 -9.57 -9.04
N VAL A 650 41.16 -8.53 -9.37
CA VAL A 650 40.92 -7.77 -10.61
C VAL A 650 41.18 -8.68 -11.81
N GLY A 651 40.19 -8.84 -12.70
CA GLY A 651 40.30 -9.67 -13.90
C GLY A 651 40.16 -11.19 -13.69
N GLN A 652 39.73 -11.61 -12.50
CA GLN A 652 39.52 -13.03 -12.15
C GLN A 652 38.00 -13.33 -12.16
N ASP A 653 37.48 -13.98 -11.12
CA ASP A 653 36.07 -14.35 -11.06
C ASP A 653 35.14 -13.15 -10.84
N ILE A 654 33.87 -13.34 -11.24
CA ILE A 654 32.80 -12.34 -11.05
C ILE A 654 32.69 -11.99 -9.56
N GLN A 655 32.87 -10.70 -9.26
CA GLN A 655 32.79 -10.21 -7.90
C GLN A 655 31.36 -10.31 -7.35
N PRO A 656 31.19 -10.65 -6.06
CA PRO A 656 29.87 -10.62 -5.43
C PRO A 656 29.33 -9.18 -5.44
N VAL A 657 28.01 -9.05 -5.41
CA VAL A 657 27.34 -7.74 -5.37
C VAL A 657 27.84 -6.95 -4.16
N LYS A 658 28.38 -5.75 -4.40
CA LYS A 658 28.91 -4.85 -3.36
C LYS A 658 27.90 -3.78 -3.00
N ASP A 659 27.95 -3.29 -1.76
CA ASP A 659 27.16 -2.14 -1.34
C ASP A 659 27.64 -0.86 -2.08
N LEU A 660 26.86 -0.46 -3.10
CA LEU A 660 27.10 0.74 -3.87
C LEU A 660 26.42 1.98 -3.28
N SER A 661 25.84 1.92 -2.07
CA SER A 661 25.12 3.03 -1.44
C SER A 661 25.93 4.33 -1.36
N ARG A 662 27.26 4.27 -1.35
CA ARG A 662 28.11 5.47 -1.35
C ARG A 662 28.33 6.06 -2.75
N TYR A 663 28.34 5.21 -3.78
CA TYR A 663 28.73 5.55 -5.15
C TYR A 663 27.54 5.67 -6.10
N VAL A 664 26.36 5.18 -5.70
CA VAL A 664 25.13 5.34 -6.45
C VAL A 664 24.72 6.80 -6.52
N LYS A 665 24.18 7.20 -7.68
CA LYS A 665 23.58 8.52 -7.86
C LYS A 665 22.25 8.59 -7.11
N TRP A 666 22.30 9.07 -5.87
CA TRP A 666 21.10 9.29 -5.07
C TRP A 666 20.12 10.28 -5.74
N PRO A 667 18.81 10.15 -5.48
CA PRO A 667 17.81 11.13 -5.89
C PRO A 667 18.22 12.56 -5.47
N GLU A 668 17.84 13.54 -6.27
CA GLU A 668 18.28 14.93 -6.13
C GLU A 668 18.05 15.49 -4.73
N TYR A 669 16.85 15.30 -4.16
CA TYR A 669 16.52 15.79 -2.82
C TYR A 669 17.44 15.22 -1.72
N VAL A 670 17.85 13.94 -1.82
CA VAL A 670 18.79 13.30 -0.86
C VAL A 670 20.17 13.94 -0.97
N ARG A 671 20.61 14.20 -2.20
CA ARG A 671 21.88 14.88 -2.47
C ARG A 671 21.85 16.30 -1.92
N LEU A 672 20.80 17.07 -2.21
CA LEU A 672 20.63 18.45 -1.76
C LEU A 672 20.56 18.54 -0.23
N GLN A 673 19.82 17.65 0.45
CA GLN A 673 19.78 17.60 1.91
C GLN A 673 21.16 17.28 2.52
N ARG A 674 21.89 16.32 1.94
CA ARG A 674 23.27 15.99 2.37
C ARG A 674 24.23 17.16 2.11
N GLN A 675 24.14 17.79 0.94
CA GLN A 675 24.96 18.94 0.57
C GLN A 675 24.67 20.14 1.47
N ARG A 676 23.39 20.45 1.75
CA ARG A 676 22.98 21.50 2.70
C ARG A 676 23.54 21.25 4.09
N LYS A 677 23.45 20.01 4.59
CA LYS A 677 24.05 19.65 5.89
C LYS A 677 25.57 19.81 5.90
N ILE A 678 26.25 19.39 4.83
CA ILE A 678 27.69 19.57 4.69
C ILE A 678 28.03 21.06 4.66
N LEU A 679 27.28 21.86 3.90
CA LEU A 679 27.49 23.30 3.79
C LEU A 679 27.38 23.99 5.16
N ASN A 680 26.33 23.68 5.93
CA ASN A 680 26.13 24.22 7.28
C ASN A 680 27.27 23.84 8.26
N GLN A 681 27.93 22.70 8.05
CA GLN A 681 29.10 22.31 8.86
C GLN A 681 30.39 22.97 8.40
N ARG A 682 30.52 23.25 7.09
CA ARG A 682 31.75 23.74 6.45
C ARG A 682 31.86 25.26 6.46
N LEU A 683 30.74 25.97 6.34
CA LEU A 683 30.69 27.43 6.42
C LEU A 683 30.80 27.89 7.87
N LYS A 684 31.26 29.12 8.08
CA LYS A 684 31.20 29.79 9.39
C LYS A 684 29.75 30.20 9.66
N VAL A 685 29.21 29.75 10.79
CA VAL A 685 27.82 30.01 11.19
C VAL A 685 27.80 31.13 12.24
N PRO A 686 27.04 32.22 12.03
CA PRO A 686 26.94 33.32 12.98
C PRO A 686 26.44 32.86 14.37
N PRO A 687 26.84 33.52 15.47
CA PRO A 687 26.43 33.15 16.83
C PRO A 687 24.92 33.06 17.04
N ALA A 688 24.16 33.94 16.39
CA ALA A 688 22.68 33.95 16.46
C ALA A 688 22.03 32.66 15.93
N LEU A 689 22.69 31.95 15.01
CA LEU A 689 22.25 30.64 14.52
C LEU A 689 22.96 29.50 15.25
N ASN A 690 24.22 29.70 15.62
CA ASN A 690 25.04 28.70 16.30
C ASN A 690 24.47 28.30 17.67
N GLN A 691 23.73 29.19 18.34
CA GLN A 691 23.04 28.88 19.60
C GLN A 691 22.11 27.66 19.51
N PHE A 692 21.53 27.36 18.34
CA PHE A 692 20.68 26.18 18.14
C PHE A 692 21.45 24.86 17.98
N THR A 693 22.77 24.91 17.82
CA THR A 693 23.61 23.70 17.83
C THR A 693 23.90 23.22 19.26
N GLN A 694 23.85 24.14 20.22
CA GLN A 694 24.04 23.90 21.64
C GLN A 694 22.66 23.67 22.26
N VAL A 695 22.23 22.42 22.25
CA VAL A 695 20.93 22.03 22.81
C VAL A 695 21.08 21.38 24.18
N LEU A 696 19.96 21.27 24.91
CA LEU A 696 19.92 20.72 26.25
C LEU A 696 20.38 19.26 26.20
N ASP A 697 21.12 18.83 27.22
CA ASP A 697 21.58 17.45 27.30
C ASP A 697 20.37 16.50 27.37
N LYS A 698 20.57 15.28 26.86
CA LYS A 698 19.47 14.32 26.71
C LYS A 698 18.77 14.05 28.05
N ASN A 699 19.51 13.85 29.14
CA ASN A 699 18.92 13.50 30.43
C ASN A 699 18.02 14.63 30.96
N THR A 700 18.46 15.87 30.85
CA THR A 700 17.72 17.05 31.30
C THR A 700 16.57 17.42 30.35
N ALA A 701 16.74 17.23 29.04
CA ALA A 701 15.67 17.37 28.06
C ALA A 701 14.57 16.33 28.30
N THR A 702 14.99 15.10 28.62
CA THR A 702 14.10 14.02 29.01
C THR A 702 13.28 14.60 30.18
N GLN A 703 13.93 15.06 31.25
CA GLN A 703 13.26 15.61 32.43
C GLN A 703 12.15 16.62 32.16
N LEU A 704 12.44 17.57 31.28
CA LEU A 704 11.52 18.62 30.86
C LEU A 704 10.25 18.09 30.20
N PHE A 705 10.33 17.11 29.32
CA PHE A 705 9.14 16.62 28.61
C PHE A 705 8.24 15.74 29.48
N LYS A 706 8.76 15.01 30.48
CA LYS A 706 8.00 14.51 31.66
C LYS A 706 7.04 15.60 32.19
N LEU A 707 7.61 16.74 32.58
CA LEU A 707 6.85 17.87 33.13
C LEU A 707 5.84 18.46 32.13
N VAL A 708 6.27 18.72 30.90
CA VAL A 708 5.40 19.29 29.86
C VAL A 708 4.22 18.37 29.54
N ASN A 709 4.42 17.05 29.56
CA ASN A 709 3.35 16.09 29.31
C ASN A 709 2.35 16.02 30.48
N LYS A 710 2.80 16.18 31.73
CA LYS A 710 1.91 16.26 32.91
C LYS A 710 0.96 17.46 32.85
N TYR A 711 1.46 18.61 32.40
CA TYR A 711 0.68 19.84 32.25
C TYR A 711 0.17 20.06 30.82
N ARG A 712 -0.04 18.98 30.07
CA ARG A 712 -0.48 19.06 28.67
C ARG A 712 -1.86 19.74 28.57
N PRO A 713 -2.07 20.63 27.59
CA PRO A 713 -3.40 21.20 27.35
C PRO A 713 -4.40 20.10 26.98
N GLU A 714 -5.64 20.27 27.44
CA GLU A 714 -6.77 19.39 27.17
C GLU A 714 -6.96 19.16 25.67
N THR A 715 -7.38 17.94 25.33
CA THR A 715 -7.85 17.68 23.97
C THR A 715 -9.17 18.43 23.71
N ARG A 716 -9.51 18.61 22.42
CA ARG A 716 -10.77 19.26 22.03
C ARG A 716 -12.00 18.54 22.61
N VAL A 717 -11.88 17.23 22.85
CA VAL A 717 -12.95 16.39 23.40
C VAL A 717 -13.10 16.63 24.90
N GLU A 718 -12.03 16.49 25.68
CA GLU A 718 -12.01 16.78 27.12
C GLU A 718 -12.47 18.23 27.42
N LYS A 719 -12.03 19.19 26.59
CA LYS A 719 -12.46 20.58 26.71
C LYS A 719 -13.96 20.72 26.48
N LYS A 720 -14.52 20.00 25.50
CA LYS A 720 -15.96 20.03 25.20
C LYS A 720 -16.74 19.42 26.36
N GLU A 721 -16.31 18.28 26.87
CA GLU A 721 -16.93 17.58 28.01
C GLU A 721 -16.95 18.45 29.27
N ARG A 722 -15.85 19.11 29.60
CA ARG A 722 -15.82 20.05 30.72
C ARG A 722 -16.76 21.23 30.51
N LEU A 723 -16.80 21.80 29.30
CA LEU A 723 -17.69 22.93 29.01
C LEU A 723 -19.16 22.52 29.05
N THR A 724 -19.51 21.33 28.58
CA THR A 724 -20.88 20.79 28.66
C THR A 724 -21.27 20.48 30.09
N ALA A 725 -20.37 19.91 30.89
CA ALA A 725 -20.61 19.66 32.31
C ALA A 725 -20.75 20.96 33.11
N ALA A 726 -19.91 21.95 32.83
CA ALA A 726 -20.00 23.28 33.46
C ALA A 726 -21.27 24.02 33.05
N ALA A 727 -21.68 23.93 31.78
CA ALA A 727 -22.93 24.53 31.30
C ALA A 727 -24.16 23.86 31.94
N ALA A 728 -24.17 22.52 32.04
CA ALA A 728 -25.24 21.79 32.73
C ALA A 728 -25.32 22.18 34.22
N ALA A 729 -24.19 22.22 34.91
CA ALA A 729 -24.14 22.63 36.32
C ALA A 729 -24.55 24.11 36.53
N GLN A 730 -24.28 24.99 35.57
CA GLN A 730 -24.70 26.39 35.62
C GLN A 730 -26.21 26.55 35.41
N VAL A 731 -26.82 25.75 34.53
CA VAL A 731 -28.27 25.74 34.32
C VAL A 731 -29.01 25.24 35.57
N GLU A 732 -28.47 24.24 36.27
CA GLU A 732 -29.10 23.71 37.48
C GLU A 732 -28.97 24.60 38.72
N LYS A 733 -27.86 25.34 38.87
CA LYS A 733 -27.55 26.05 40.13
C LYS A 733 -27.63 27.58 40.07
N GLY A 734 -28.01 28.17 38.93
CA GLY A 734 -28.25 29.62 38.79
C GLY A 734 -27.05 30.55 39.03
N ALA A 735 -25.90 30.03 39.46
CA ALA A 735 -24.67 30.77 39.70
C ALA A 735 -23.52 30.23 38.84
N LYS A 736 -22.73 31.14 38.24
CA LYS A 736 -21.46 30.78 37.60
C LYS A 736 -20.51 30.26 38.67
N ALA A 737 -20.39 28.94 38.79
CA ALA A 737 -19.34 28.33 39.60
C ALA A 737 -17.97 28.69 38.99
N GLU A 738 -17.22 29.60 39.61
CA GLU A 738 -15.84 29.91 39.26
C GLU A 738 -14.95 28.70 39.58
N THR A 739 -14.93 27.71 38.69
CA THR A 739 -13.96 26.63 38.75
C THR A 739 -12.61 27.15 38.26
N LYS A 740 -11.59 27.10 39.14
CA LYS A 740 -10.22 27.51 38.79
C LYS A 740 -9.76 26.72 37.56
N LYS A 741 -9.42 27.43 36.49
CA LYS A 741 -8.97 26.82 35.23
C LYS A 741 -7.74 25.94 35.49
N PRO A 742 -7.65 24.72 34.91
CA PRO A 742 -6.52 23.85 35.11
C PRO A 742 -5.24 24.51 34.59
N PHE A 743 -4.15 24.30 35.33
CA PHE A 743 -2.83 24.75 34.92
C PHE A 743 -2.37 23.93 33.72
N VAL A 744 -2.16 24.58 32.59
CA VAL A 744 -1.73 23.96 31.33
C VAL A 744 -0.54 24.70 30.77
N VAL A 745 0.36 23.96 30.13
CA VAL A 745 1.46 24.53 29.34
C VAL A 745 0.88 25.40 28.24
N LYS A 746 1.42 26.61 28.11
CA LYS A 746 1.06 27.54 27.04
C LYS A 746 1.89 27.22 25.80
N TYR A 747 1.24 27.20 24.64
CA TYR A 747 1.85 26.86 23.37
C TYR A 747 1.40 27.84 22.28
N GLY A 748 2.18 27.90 21.19
CA GLY A 748 2.00 28.83 20.08
C GLY A 748 2.89 30.06 20.18
N ILE A 749 3.56 30.43 19.08
CA ILE A 749 4.58 31.49 19.09
C ILE A 749 4.01 32.82 19.57
N ASN A 750 2.91 33.30 18.99
CA ASN A 750 2.28 34.58 19.37
C ASN A 750 1.87 34.63 20.85
N HIS A 751 1.48 33.49 21.42
CA HIS A 751 1.08 33.42 22.82
C HIS A 751 2.30 33.41 23.74
N ILE A 752 3.34 32.66 23.39
CA ILE A 752 4.60 32.61 24.15
C ILE A 752 5.24 33.99 24.17
N THR A 753 5.25 34.70 23.04
CA THR A 753 5.89 36.01 22.92
C THR A 753 5.18 37.05 23.79
N ALA A 754 3.84 37.08 23.77
CA ALA A 754 3.05 37.93 24.66
C ALA A 754 3.29 37.59 26.15
N LEU A 755 3.47 36.32 26.51
CA LEU A 755 3.74 35.91 27.89
C LEU A 755 5.16 36.28 28.35
N VAL A 756 6.13 36.25 27.44
CA VAL A 756 7.52 36.66 27.69
C VAL A 756 7.58 38.17 27.86
N GLU A 757 6.91 38.93 26.99
CA GLU A 757 6.80 40.39 27.09
C GLU A 757 6.07 40.82 28.37
N ALA A 758 5.02 40.08 28.77
CA ALA A 758 4.31 40.32 30.03
C ALA A 758 5.04 39.81 31.28
N LYS A 759 6.24 39.20 31.15
CA LYS A 759 6.98 38.54 32.25
C LYS A 759 6.16 37.50 33.03
N LYS A 760 5.20 36.84 32.38
CA LYS A 760 4.34 35.80 32.97
C LYS A 760 4.87 34.38 32.77
N ALA A 761 5.82 34.19 31.86
CA ALA A 761 6.44 32.88 31.61
C ALA A 761 7.58 32.60 32.61
N SER A 762 7.54 31.45 33.27
CA SER A 762 8.63 31.02 34.18
C SER A 762 9.78 30.32 33.45
N LEU A 763 9.50 29.65 32.33
CA LEU A 763 10.47 28.94 31.50
C LEU A 763 9.96 28.86 30.06
N VAL A 764 10.84 29.09 29.08
CA VAL A 764 10.53 28.97 27.65
C VAL A 764 11.31 27.82 27.03
N VAL A 765 10.62 26.91 26.35
CA VAL A 765 11.21 25.77 25.64
C VAL A 765 11.14 26.02 24.13
N ILE A 766 12.28 25.92 23.45
CA ILE A 766 12.43 26.24 22.03
C ILE A 766 12.91 25.00 21.27
N ALA A 767 12.28 24.68 20.15
CA ALA A 767 12.72 23.59 19.28
C ALA A 767 13.95 24.02 18.45
N ASP A 768 14.87 23.08 18.17
CA ASP A 768 16.05 23.34 17.34
C ASP A 768 15.78 23.18 15.83
N ASP A 769 14.79 22.37 15.46
CA ASP A 769 14.47 21.97 14.09
C ASP A 769 13.27 22.72 13.48
N VAL A 770 13.25 24.04 13.63
CA VAL A 770 12.18 24.90 13.09
C VAL A 770 12.50 25.35 11.66
N ASP A 771 11.53 25.16 10.74
CA ASP A 771 11.58 25.63 9.35
C ASP A 771 10.33 26.50 9.08
N PRO A 772 10.45 27.82 8.84
CA PRO A 772 11.66 28.64 8.79
C PRO A 772 12.24 28.99 10.19
N ILE A 773 13.58 29.01 10.33
CA ILE A 773 14.29 29.21 11.61
C ILE A 773 14.05 30.62 12.21
N GLU A 774 13.70 31.57 11.36
CA GLU A 774 13.37 32.97 11.67
C GLU A 774 12.20 33.08 12.65
N VAL A 775 11.35 32.07 12.74
CA VAL A 775 10.21 32.03 13.69
C VAL A 775 10.70 32.05 15.14
N VAL A 776 11.84 31.43 15.44
CA VAL A 776 12.34 31.26 16.81
C VAL A 776 13.72 31.86 17.07
N VAL A 777 14.45 32.28 16.03
CA VAL A 777 15.85 32.76 16.15
C VAL A 777 16.03 33.91 17.15
N TRP A 778 15.04 34.78 17.24
CA TRP A 778 15.03 35.97 18.09
C TRP A 778 14.51 35.70 19.51
N LEU A 779 13.83 34.58 19.74
CA LEU A 779 13.18 34.27 21.01
C LEU A 779 14.18 34.11 22.18
N PRO A 780 15.36 33.48 22.01
CA PRO A 780 16.41 33.51 23.03
C PRO A 780 16.86 34.92 23.42
N ALA A 781 16.92 35.86 22.47
CA ALA A 781 17.27 37.25 22.76
C ALA A 781 16.16 37.96 23.55
N LEU A 782 14.89 37.72 23.19
CA LEU A 782 13.75 38.27 23.91
C LEU A 782 13.67 37.74 25.36
N CYS A 783 13.80 36.42 25.55
CA CYS A 783 13.76 35.80 26.88
C CYS A 783 14.86 36.37 27.79
N ARG A 784 16.08 36.57 27.26
CA ARG A 784 17.17 37.23 27.98
C ARG A 784 16.84 38.67 28.36
N LYS A 785 16.33 39.47 27.41
CA LYS A 785 15.95 40.87 27.66
C LYS A 785 14.91 40.99 28.78
N MET A 786 14.01 40.02 28.87
CA MET A 786 12.94 40.00 29.88
C MET A 786 13.33 39.29 31.18
N GLY A 787 14.53 38.70 31.27
CA GLY A 787 15.01 37.98 32.45
C GLY A 787 14.38 36.60 32.66
N ILE A 788 13.88 35.98 31.59
CA ILE A 788 13.16 34.70 31.63
C ILE A 788 14.10 33.56 31.18
N PRO A 789 14.22 32.47 31.97
CA PRO A 789 14.98 31.29 31.58
C PRO A 789 14.44 30.66 30.30
N TYR A 790 15.34 30.21 29.43
CA TYR A 790 14.99 29.48 28.22
C TYR A 790 15.91 28.27 28.00
N CYS A 791 15.43 27.28 27.27
CA CYS A 791 16.22 26.14 26.83
C CYS A 791 15.87 25.74 25.39
N ILE A 792 16.89 25.28 24.65
CA ILE A 792 16.71 24.74 23.31
C ILE A 792 16.75 23.21 23.39
N THR A 793 15.78 22.52 22.80
CA THR A 793 15.62 21.06 22.89
C THR A 793 15.51 20.42 21.52
N ARG A 794 16.06 19.21 21.39
CA ARG A 794 15.78 18.32 20.26
C ARG A 794 14.39 17.68 20.40
N ALA A 795 13.74 17.44 19.27
CA ALA A 795 12.44 16.76 19.23
C ALA A 795 12.44 15.33 19.82
N GLU A 796 13.61 14.70 19.92
CA GLU A 796 13.79 13.28 20.23
C GLU A 796 13.87 12.93 21.74
N ASP A 797 14.01 13.92 22.63
CA ASP A 797 14.52 13.68 24.00
C ASP A 797 13.43 13.74 25.10
N LYS A 798 12.35 12.93 25.08
CA LYS A 798 11.17 13.09 25.99
C LYS A 798 11.10 12.15 27.26
N ALA A 799 11.47 12.57 28.51
CA ALA A 799 11.12 11.96 29.86
C ALA A 799 11.72 12.48 31.27
N GLU A 800 10.91 13.09 32.18
CA GLU A 800 10.88 13.20 33.72
C GLU A 800 12.11 13.48 34.58
N LEU A 801 11.92 14.07 35.78
CA LEU A 801 11.94 15.50 36.22
C LEU A 801 12.47 15.55 37.67
N ALA A 802 13.26 16.58 38.04
CA ALA A 802 13.14 17.36 39.30
C ALA A 802 14.18 18.50 39.41
N SER A 803 15.36 18.38 38.76
CA SER A 803 16.48 19.34 38.89
C SER A 803 16.58 20.38 37.75
N LEU A 804 15.49 20.60 37.02
CA LEU A 804 15.55 21.13 35.66
C LEU A 804 15.87 22.64 35.57
N VAL A 805 15.32 23.46 36.46
CA VAL A 805 15.46 24.93 36.36
C VAL A 805 16.88 25.41 36.67
N SER A 806 17.53 24.81 37.68
CA SER A 806 18.93 25.09 38.01
C SER A 806 19.87 24.64 36.88
N ALA A 807 19.64 23.44 36.32
CA ALA A 807 20.41 22.91 35.19
C ALA A 807 20.26 23.74 33.89
N ILE A 808 19.10 24.35 33.66
CA ILE A 808 18.88 25.23 32.51
C ILE A 808 19.62 26.57 32.68
N LYS A 809 19.60 27.16 33.88
CA LYS A 809 20.34 28.39 34.17
C LYS A 809 21.84 28.23 33.91
N SER A 810 22.43 27.13 34.39
CA SER A 810 23.86 26.83 34.18
C SER A 810 24.23 26.52 32.74
N ASN A 811 23.31 25.95 31.95
CA ASN A 811 23.58 25.58 30.56
C ASN A 811 23.40 26.72 29.55
N TYR A 812 22.47 27.65 29.80
CA TYR A 812 22.13 28.69 28.82
C TYR A 812 22.26 30.12 29.33
N THR A 813 21.85 30.38 30.57
CA THR A 813 21.82 31.75 31.10
C THR A 813 23.22 32.19 31.51
N GLU A 814 23.99 31.31 32.15
CA GLU A 814 25.37 31.57 32.61
C GLU A 814 26.41 31.45 31.49
N LYS A 815 26.25 30.49 30.56
CA LYS A 815 27.16 30.30 29.40
C LYS A 815 26.91 31.29 28.25
N ASN A 816 26.02 32.25 28.44
CA ASN A 816 25.54 33.17 27.42
C ASN A 816 26.64 34.01 26.75
N GLU A 817 27.62 34.53 27.50
CA GLU A 817 28.69 35.34 26.91
C GLU A 817 29.51 34.56 25.89
N SER A 818 29.72 33.26 26.17
CA SER A 818 30.40 32.35 25.26
C SER A 818 29.55 32.08 24.01
N ALA A 819 28.24 31.85 24.16
CA ALA A 819 27.34 31.60 23.04
C ALA A 819 27.14 32.83 22.14
N ARG A 820 27.20 34.05 22.68
CA ARG A 820 27.08 35.31 21.91
C ARG A 820 28.29 35.58 21.01
N LYS A 821 29.47 35.09 21.41
CA LYS A 821 30.74 35.33 20.70
C LYS A 821 31.18 34.15 19.84
N ALA A 822 30.75 32.93 20.18
CA ALA A 822 31.19 31.71 19.51
C ALA A 822 30.52 31.53 18.13
N TRP A 823 31.32 31.69 17.09
CA TRP A 823 30.96 31.27 15.74
C TRP A 823 30.94 29.74 15.63
N GLY A 824 29.96 29.22 14.91
CA GLY A 824 29.83 27.80 14.61
C GLY A 824 30.43 27.40 13.27
N GLY A 825 30.37 26.11 12.95
CA GLY A 825 30.78 25.58 11.66
C GLY A 825 32.28 25.71 11.40
N GLY A 826 32.69 25.86 10.14
CA GLY A 826 34.11 25.83 9.75
C GLY A 826 34.78 24.47 9.96
N LEU A 827 34.01 23.41 10.18
CA LEU A 827 34.53 22.10 10.50
C LEU A 827 35.08 21.46 9.23
N MET A 828 36.31 20.98 9.23
CA MET A 828 36.86 20.21 8.12
C MET A 828 36.23 18.81 8.03
N GLY A 829 36.19 18.25 6.81
CA GLY A 829 35.66 16.90 6.60
C GLY A 829 36.60 15.82 7.13
N PHE A 830 36.06 14.65 7.48
CA PHE A 830 36.83 13.53 8.02
C PHE A 830 38.03 13.15 7.13
N LYS A 831 37.83 13.09 5.81
CA LYS A 831 38.93 12.81 4.85
C LYS A 831 40.01 13.91 4.88
N SER A 832 39.61 15.17 4.97
CA SER A 832 40.53 16.31 5.06
C SER A 832 41.30 16.29 6.38
N ASN A 833 40.64 16.03 7.51
CA ASN A 833 41.29 15.87 8.82
C ASN A 833 42.30 14.72 8.80
N MET A 834 41.95 13.57 8.21
CA MET A 834 42.89 12.45 8.07
C MET A 834 44.07 12.80 7.17
N LYS A 835 43.85 13.56 6.08
CA LYS A 835 44.93 14.06 5.22
C LYS A 835 45.86 15.01 5.98
N MET A 836 45.32 15.93 6.76
CA MET A 836 46.10 16.86 7.58
C MET A 836 46.86 16.12 8.68
N ALA A 837 46.25 15.14 9.34
CA ALA A 837 46.91 14.30 10.33
C ALA A 837 48.08 13.52 9.70
N LYS A 838 47.89 12.91 8.52
CA LYS A 838 48.97 12.24 7.79
C LYS A 838 50.09 13.20 7.40
N ARG A 839 49.77 14.42 6.93
CA ARG A 839 50.76 15.46 6.63
C ARG A 839 51.55 15.85 7.88
N ALA A 840 50.87 16.07 9.01
CA ALA A 840 51.52 16.40 10.27
C ALA A 840 52.43 15.26 10.75
N SER A 841 52.00 14.00 10.63
CA SER A 841 52.85 12.84 10.94
C SER A 841 54.05 12.73 9.99
N ALA A 842 53.87 13.00 8.69
CA ALA A 842 54.97 12.98 7.73
C ALA A 842 56.01 14.07 8.03
N VAL A 843 55.55 15.30 8.34
CA VAL A 843 56.44 16.40 8.75
C VAL A 843 57.15 16.09 10.06
N LYS A 844 56.44 15.49 11.03
CA LYS A 844 57.03 15.06 12.30
C LYS A 844 58.07 13.94 12.12
N ASN A 845 57.90 13.09 11.12
CA ASN A 845 58.86 12.02 10.83
C ASN A 845 60.04 12.51 9.97
N SER A 846 59.96 13.69 9.37
CA SER A 846 61.05 14.31 8.58
C SER A 846 61.89 15.32 9.37
N LEU A 847 61.40 15.74 10.54
CA LEU A 847 62.16 16.48 11.57
C LEU A 847 62.68 15.48 12.58
#